data_AF-A0A2P5F731-F1
#
_entry.id   AF-A0A2P5F731-F1
#
_cell.length_a   1.000
_cell.length_b   1.000
_cell.length_c   1.000
_cell.angle_alpha   90.00
_cell.angle_beta   90.00
_cell.angle_gamma   90.00
#
_symmetry.space_group_name_H-M   'P 1'
#
loop_
_entity.id
_entity.type
_entity.pdbx_description
1 polymer ?
#
loop_
_entity_poly.entity_id
_entity_poly.type
_entity_poly.pdbx_seq_one_letter_code
_entity_poly.pdbx_strand_id
1 'polypeptide(L)'
;MKAAPPLTSRLQTRTSPSHHKFAPFLAVVGEENPSKFSSKDERIFTSLDPIRLLNDYARAGVCSTRNTKTLHGYFVKRAGLPSNIVLANSLLQCYCKSSAMVDALKWFGSIALPNITSWNIMISGYNQNLLFMHSWEIYCKMHSLCYEPDEVTYGGVVSACSALKAPLLSGQVFSLVMRKGFFSNGFIRAKMVNFYEKNCSLEEALRVFDYFSCRNLVSWNAIISKAVGNGENLVALDLFGEMCDRLVVPNSFTFSSVLTACGAFGDIEAGKGVHGWLIKCDAEDIYVETALVDLYAKCGDMDEAVKKFSRMRIRNVVSWTAVISGFVKKDDSVSALKFFREMRRMGEEINNYTLTSVIAACGKPTMFEEAIQIHSLIFRTGFCLDSSVGGALINMYSKVGAGHLSQMVFGGMENMKNLGTWASMVSSLAQNQNSGGAFELFQRMLQENLRPDNFCTSSVLSIIGCLNLGRQIHCYTLKTRLDSDVNVGCSLLTMYSKNGSLDDSYKVFQEAPEKDNVFWTSMLSGFAGQGFGDQALQLFREMLSHGIVPDQRVFNAILNACSAIHSLNIGKEIHGYAHRLGLENETVVGNALINMYSKCSSLKSARMVFDMLPQKDEFACSSLVSGYAQNGYIKEALLLFHDMLISDMGFDSFTLSSILGVIALLNRPSIGTQMHARIAKLGLDSHVSIGSSLVTMYSKFGSIEDCSKAFNQIAEPDLICWTTMIMSYAHHGKGAEAFRVYKHMRKEGIKPDSVTVVGVLSACSHIGLVEEAYSHLHSMAENYGIEPGCHHYACMVDLLARSGRLKEAERFINSMPIEPDSLIWGTLLSACKVHGNFELGKLAAKKVMELEPSNAGAYVSLSNICADVGWWDEVLKIRSQMNGIGVKKEPGWSFL
;
A
#
# COMPACT_ATOMS: atom_id res chain seq x y z
N MET A 1 -53.30 34.28 13.54
CA MET A 1 -53.38 34.84 14.91
C MET A 1 -51.96 35.07 15.40
N LYS A 2 -51.66 36.33 15.78
CA LYS A 2 -50.57 36.83 16.64
C LYS A 2 -49.11 36.41 16.33
N ALA A 3 -48.38 37.37 15.77
CA ALA A 3 -46.93 37.49 15.90
C ALA A 3 -46.54 37.85 17.36
N ALA A 4 -45.46 37.24 17.86
CA ALA A 4 -44.73 37.61 19.08
C ALA A 4 -43.26 37.09 19.01
N PRO A 5 -42.31 37.72 19.73
CA PRO A 5 -40.96 38.09 19.24
C PRO A 5 -39.82 37.12 19.66
N PRO A 6 -38.54 37.36 19.24
CA PRO A 6 -37.42 36.51 19.62
C PRO A 6 -36.98 36.76 21.07
N LEU A 7 -36.93 35.67 21.85
CA LEU A 7 -36.33 35.60 23.18
C LEU A 7 -34.80 35.64 23.07
N THR A 8 -34.20 36.75 23.48
CA THR A 8 -32.78 36.85 23.81
C THR A 8 -32.53 36.19 25.17
N SER A 9 -31.81 35.06 25.18
CA SER A 9 -31.37 34.42 26.42
C SER A 9 -30.19 35.18 27.03
N ARG A 10 -30.49 35.93 28.09
CA ARG A 10 -29.53 36.44 29.08
C ARG A 10 -28.72 35.29 29.68
N LEU A 11 -27.42 35.22 29.40
CA LEU A 11 -26.45 34.64 30.33
C LEU A 11 -26.00 35.77 31.26
N GLN A 12 -26.68 35.86 32.41
CA GLN A 12 -26.17 36.59 33.57
C GLN A 12 -24.89 35.90 34.04
N THR A 13 -23.74 36.46 33.69
CA THR A 13 -22.54 36.24 34.48
C THR A 13 -22.81 36.84 35.87
N ARG A 14 -22.75 36.00 36.91
CA ARG A 14 -22.67 36.44 38.30
C ARG A 14 -21.44 37.33 38.43
N THR A 15 -21.63 38.64 38.28
CA THR A 15 -20.63 39.62 38.69
C THR A 15 -20.52 39.55 40.20
N SER A 16 -19.30 39.35 40.68
CA SER A 16 -19.00 39.42 42.11
C SER A 16 -19.44 40.80 42.65
N PRO A 17 -19.82 40.91 43.94
CA PRO A 17 -20.28 42.17 44.53
C PRO A 17 -19.28 43.34 44.46
N SER A 18 -18.03 43.10 44.05
CA SER A 18 -16.99 44.11 43.89
C SER A 18 -17.09 44.93 42.59
N HIS A 19 -17.74 44.43 41.54
CA HIS A 19 -17.84 45.13 40.25
C HIS A 19 -18.68 46.41 40.32
N HIS A 20 -19.70 46.46 41.19
CA HIS A 20 -20.59 47.64 41.31
C HIS A 20 -19.96 48.84 42.05
N LYS A 21 -18.82 48.67 42.73
CA LYS A 21 -18.12 49.77 43.42
C LYS A 21 -17.01 50.43 42.58
N PHE A 22 -16.58 49.81 41.49
CA PHE A 22 -15.36 50.20 40.75
C PHE A 22 -15.61 51.19 39.59
N ALA A 23 -16.75 51.08 38.90
CA ALA A 23 -17.11 51.98 37.79
C ALA A 23 -17.27 53.46 38.21
N PRO A 24 -17.84 53.80 39.39
CA PRO A 24 -17.92 55.17 39.87
C PRO A 24 -16.53 55.76 40.21
N PHE A 25 -15.60 54.95 40.72
CA PHE A 25 -14.26 55.39 41.11
C PHE A 25 -13.43 55.85 39.90
N LEU A 26 -13.45 55.11 38.79
CA LEU A 26 -12.75 55.49 37.56
C LEU A 26 -13.40 56.69 36.85
N ALA A 27 -14.72 56.87 37.01
CA ALA A 27 -15.44 58.05 36.50
C ALA A 27 -15.05 59.33 37.26
N VAL A 28 -14.86 59.26 38.59
CA VAL A 28 -14.48 60.42 39.42
C VAL A 28 -12.99 60.80 39.27
N VAL A 29 -12.10 59.84 39.01
CA VAL A 29 -10.66 60.11 38.82
C VAL A 29 -10.32 60.49 37.36
N GLY A 30 -11.25 60.27 36.41
CA GLY A 30 -11.08 60.55 34.99
C GLY A 30 -11.36 61.99 34.54
N GLU A 31 -11.85 62.88 35.41
CA GLU A 31 -12.10 64.29 35.08
C GLU A 31 -10.82 65.12 35.17
N GLU A 32 -10.53 65.88 34.09
CA GLU A 32 -9.27 66.60 33.86
C GLU A 32 -9.04 67.85 34.75
N ASN A 33 -9.76 68.03 35.87
CA ASN A 33 -9.60 69.21 36.73
C ASN A 33 -9.51 68.86 38.24
N PRO A 34 -8.32 68.91 38.86
CA PRO A 34 -8.13 68.57 40.28
C PRO A 34 -8.71 69.57 41.30
N SER A 35 -9.32 70.67 40.86
CA SER A 35 -9.73 71.80 41.72
C SER A 35 -11.19 71.77 42.18
N LYS A 36 -11.95 70.69 41.89
CA LYS A 36 -13.36 70.53 42.28
C LYS A 36 -13.62 69.26 43.12
N PHE A 37 -12.79 68.97 44.12
CA PHE A 37 -13.13 67.92 45.09
C PHE A 37 -13.99 68.51 46.21
N SER A 38 -15.21 68.02 46.37
CA SER A 38 -16.07 68.37 47.51
C SER A 38 -15.65 67.59 48.76
N SER A 39 -15.87 68.16 49.95
CA SER A 39 -15.53 67.52 51.24
C SER A 39 -16.31 66.22 51.53
N LYS A 40 -17.33 65.89 50.73
CA LYS A 40 -18.04 64.59 50.79
C LYS A 40 -17.29 63.48 50.05
N ASP A 41 -16.58 63.81 48.97
CA ASP A 41 -15.84 62.82 48.19
C ASP A 41 -14.59 62.34 48.96
N GLU A 42 -13.92 63.23 49.70
CA GLU A 42 -12.79 62.88 50.57
C GLU A 42 -13.11 61.81 51.64
N ARG A 43 -14.37 61.70 52.09
CA ARG A 43 -14.80 60.67 53.05
C ARG A 43 -14.96 59.28 52.41
N ILE A 44 -15.26 59.19 51.12
CA ILE A 44 -15.26 57.92 50.38
C ILE A 44 -13.81 57.47 50.16
N PHE A 45 -12.94 58.43 49.79
CA PHE A 45 -11.53 58.19 49.45
C PHE A 45 -10.61 57.83 50.63
N THR A 46 -10.97 58.18 51.87
CA THR A 46 -10.19 57.84 53.07
C THR A 46 -10.46 56.44 53.62
N SER A 47 -11.48 55.73 53.11
CA SER A 47 -11.92 54.43 53.63
C SER A 47 -11.49 53.20 52.81
N LEU A 48 -10.93 53.39 51.61
CA LEU A 48 -10.49 52.27 50.75
C LEU A 48 -8.99 52.01 50.88
N ASP A 49 -8.65 50.79 51.30
CA ASP A 49 -7.30 50.26 51.29
C ASP A 49 -6.73 50.25 49.84
N PRO A 50 -5.65 51.02 49.56
CA PRO A 50 -4.97 51.08 48.26
C PRO A 50 -4.62 49.72 47.65
N ILE A 51 -4.24 48.75 48.49
CA ILE A 51 -3.80 47.42 48.06
C ILE A 51 -5.00 46.60 47.58
N ARG A 52 -6.12 46.63 48.33
CA ARG A 52 -7.38 45.99 47.91
C ARG A 52 -7.88 46.56 46.59
N LEU A 53 -7.81 47.88 46.41
CA LEU A 53 -8.25 48.53 45.18
C LEU A 53 -7.47 48.03 43.95
N LEU A 54 -6.14 48.01 44.00
CA LEU A 54 -5.32 47.53 42.88
C LEU A 54 -5.48 46.03 42.63
N ASN A 55 -5.62 45.22 43.69
CA ASN A 55 -5.84 43.79 43.54
C ASN A 55 -7.21 43.46 42.94
N ASP A 56 -8.25 44.20 43.32
CA ASP A 56 -9.59 44.07 42.73
C ASP A 56 -9.59 44.54 41.27
N TYR A 57 -8.87 45.63 40.96
CA TYR A 57 -8.66 46.09 39.58
C TYR A 57 -7.96 45.03 38.72
N ALA A 58 -6.87 44.45 39.24
CA ALA A 58 -6.13 43.39 38.57
C ALA A 58 -6.99 42.12 38.37
N ARG A 59 -7.92 41.82 39.27
CA ARG A 59 -8.81 40.64 39.17
C ARG A 59 -10.00 40.85 38.23
N ALA A 60 -10.42 42.09 37.99
CA ALA A 60 -11.60 42.42 37.19
C ALA A 60 -11.48 42.11 35.67
N GLY A 61 -10.32 41.66 35.18
CA GLY A 61 -10.14 41.19 33.79
C GLY A 61 -10.18 42.28 32.69
N VAL A 62 -10.48 43.54 33.04
CA VAL A 62 -10.59 44.69 32.12
C VAL A 62 -9.54 45.76 32.46
N CYS A 63 -8.27 45.35 32.50
CA CYS A 63 -7.15 46.27 32.74
C CYS A 63 -6.80 47.01 31.45
N SER A 64 -6.86 48.34 31.44
CA SER A 64 -6.44 49.16 30.29
C SER A 64 -5.21 49.99 30.67
N THR A 65 -4.33 50.23 29.70
CA THR A 65 -3.11 51.02 29.91
C THR A 65 -3.42 52.43 30.40
N ARG A 66 -4.51 53.03 29.90
CA ARG A 66 -4.98 54.36 30.30
C ARG A 66 -5.37 54.38 31.78
N ASN A 67 -6.23 53.47 32.21
CA ASN A 67 -6.74 53.43 33.58
C ASN A 67 -5.61 53.05 34.57
N THR A 68 -4.68 52.19 34.16
CA THR A 68 -3.50 51.83 34.97
C THR A 68 -2.58 53.04 35.19
N LYS A 69 -2.36 53.87 34.16
CA LYS A 69 -1.60 55.13 34.29
C LYS A 69 -2.31 56.15 35.18
N THR A 70 -3.64 56.26 35.09
CA THR A 70 -4.43 57.12 35.97
C THR A 70 -4.32 56.68 37.45
N LEU A 71 -4.42 55.38 37.73
CA LEU A 71 -4.23 54.81 39.07
C LEU A 71 -2.80 55.04 39.58
N HIS A 72 -1.79 54.84 38.73
CA HIS A 72 -0.40 55.15 39.05
C HIS A 72 -0.24 56.63 39.48
N GLY A 73 -0.72 57.58 38.67
CA GLY A 73 -0.64 59.02 38.99
C GLY A 73 -1.37 59.41 40.28
N TYR A 74 -2.52 58.78 40.57
CA TYR A 74 -3.25 58.97 41.81
C TYR A 74 -2.45 58.51 43.04
N PHE A 75 -1.85 57.32 42.99
CA PHE A 75 -1.10 56.77 44.12
C PHE A 75 0.28 57.42 44.32
N VAL A 76 0.91 57.99 43.27
CA VAL A 76 2.16 58.77 43.40
C VAL A 76 1.91 60.00 44.26
N LYS A 77 0.78 60.68 44.06
CA LYS A 77 0.44 61.92 44.77
C LYS A 77 0.00 61.72 46.22
N ARG A 78 -0.50 60.54 46.60
CA ARG A 78 -1.23 60.33 47.86
C ARG A 78 -0.62 59.32 48.84
N ALA A 79 0.20 58.38 48.36
CA ALA A 79 0.55 57.19 49.14
C ALA A 79 2.06 56.85 49.22
N GLY A 80 2.95 57.71 48.70
CA GLY A 80 4.39 57.44 48.74
C GLY A 80 4.76 56.10 48.08
N LEU A 81 4.28 55.87 46.86
CA LEU A 81 4.44 54.60 46.11
C LEU A 81 5.84 53.94 46.16
N PRO A 82 6.97 54.67 46.13
CA PRO A 82 8.29 54.03 46.15
C PRO A 82 8.65 53.35 47.48
N SER A 83 7.99 53.70 48.60
CA SER A 83 8.32 53.17 49.93
C SER A 83 7.47 51.96 50.36
N ASN A 84 6.36 51.68 49.68
CA ASN A 84 5.50 50.53 49.97
C ASN A 84 5.60 49.46 48.85
N ILE A 85 6.44 48.45 49.08
CA ILE A 85 6.73 47.38 48.11
C ILE A 85 5.49 46.56 47.71
N VAL A 86 4.52 46.39 48.63
CA VAL A 86 3.28 45.65 48.34
C VAL A 86 2.41 46.43 47.35
N LEU A 87 2.30 47.74 47.56
CA LEU A 87 1.57 48.64 46.66
C LEU A 87 2.26 48.74 45.28
N ALA A 88 3.60 48.81 45.27
CA ALA A 88 4.39 48.82 44.05
C ALA A 88 4.21 47.53 43.23
N ASN A 89 4.15 46.37 43.89
CA ASN A 89 3.93 45.07 43.26
C ASN A 89 2.51 44.92 42.69
N SER A 90 1.47 45.36 43.43
CA SER A 90 0.09 45.36 42.92
C SER A 90 -0.04 46.24 41.68
N LEU A 91 0.60 47.41 41.66
CA LEU A 91 0.61 48.29 40.47
C LEU A 91 1.38 47.68 39.30
N LEU A 92 2.53 47.05 39.57
CA LEU A 92 3.31 46.33 38.56
C LEU A 92 2.48 45.22 37.91
N GLN A 93 1.70 44.47 38.70
CA GLN A 93 0.79 43.44 38.21
C GLN A 93 -0.31 44.02 37.28
N CYS A 94 -0.84 45.20 37.59
CA CYS A 94 -1.80 45.90 36.73
C CYS A 94 -1.17 46.30 35.37
N TYR A 95 0.08 46.74 35.36
CA TYR A 95 0.80 47.04 34.12
C TYR A 95 1.03 45.79 33.26
N CYS A 96 1.42 44.66 33.86
CA CYS A 96 1.57 43.39 33.14
C CYS A 96 0.25 42.89 32.53
N LYS A 97 -0.87 43.02 33.27
CA LYS A 97 -2.21 42.61 32.81
C LYS A 97 -2.82 43.52 31.75
N SER A 98 -2.39 44.78 31.65
CA SER A 98 -2.80 45.71 30.60
C SER A 98 -1.91 45.64 29.35
N SER A 99 -1.04 44.63 29.25
CA SER A 99 -0.06 44.45 28.16
C SER A 99 0.90 45.63 27.97
N ALA A 100 1.03 46.51 28.96
CA ALA A 100 1.90 47.68 28.93
C ALA A 100 3.31 47.36 29.47
N MET A 101 3.97 46.36 28.88
CA MET A 101 5.22 45.80 29.40
C MET A 101 6.39 46.80 29.45
N VAL A 102 6.43 47.79 28.55
CA VAL A 102 7.45 48.86 28.57
C VAL A 102 7.28 49.76 29.80
N ASP A 103 6.04 50.13 30.12
CA ASP A 103 5.73 50.93 31.31
C ASP A 103 5.94 50.12 32.59
N ALA A 104 5.63 48.81 32.57
CA ALA A 104 5.93 47.89 33.66
C ALA A 104 7.43 47.81 33.96
N LEU A 105 8.27 47.67 32.93
CA LEU A 105 9.73 47.60 33.09
C LEU A 105 10.31 48.92 33.61
N LYS A 106 9.82 50.06 33.12
CA LYS A 106 10.21 51.39 33.64
C LYS A 106 9.83 51.54 35.11
N TRP A 107 8.61 51.15 35.48
CA TRP A 107 8.15 51.19 36.86
C TRP A 107 8.99 50.26 37.75
N PHE A 108 9.24 49.03 37.31
CA PHE A 108 10.10 48.08 38.00
C PHE A 108 11.49 48.66 38.28
N GLY A 109 12.08 49.36 37.30
CA GLY A 109 13.38 50.05 37.47
C GLY A 109 13.37 51.22 38.46
N SER A 110 12.20 51.76 38.81
CA SER A 110 12.05 52.84 39.80
C SER A 110 11.83 52.34 41.23
N ILE A 111 11.62 51.03 41.42
CA ILE A 111 11.52 50.41 42.75
C ILE A 111 12.93 50.29 43.34
N ALA A 112 13.19 50.99 44.45
CA ALA A 112 14.54 51.07 45.03
C ALA A 112 15.08 49.71 45.54
N LEU A 113 14.21 48.85 46.08
CA LEU A 113 14.54 47.51 46.59
C LEU A 113 13.47 46.50 46.14
N PRO A 114 13.56 45.94 44.91
CA PRO A 114 12.62 44.93 44.44
C PRO A 114 12.79 43.63 45.23
N ASN A 115 11.69 42.98 45.61
CA ASN A 115 11.71 41.69 46.29
C ASN A 115 11.42 40.54 45.30
N ILE A 116 11.50 39.29 45.75
CA ILE A 116 11.27 38.11 44.91
C ILE A 116 9.89 38.18 44.21
N THR A 117 8.86 38.66 44.91
CA THR A 117 7.53 38.86 44.30
C THR A 117 7.52 39.88 43.15
N SER A 118 8.31 40.96 43.23
CA SER A 118 8.45 41.92 42.13
C SER A 118 9.04 41.26 40.87
N TRP A 119 10.09 40.45 41.04
CA TRP A 119 10.72 39.70 39.96
C TRP A 119 9.78 38.66 39.34
N ASN A 120 9.05 37.90 40.17
CA ASN A 120 8.08 36.91 39.72
C ASN A 120 6.94 37.53 38.91
N ILE A 121 6.46 38.72 39.29
CA ILE A 121 5.44 39.47 38.54
C ILE A 121 5.97 39.83 37.13
N MET A 122 7.22 40.27 37.01
CA MET A 122 7.83 40.57 35.70
C MET A 122 7.96 39.33 34.82
N ILE A 123 8.50 38.23 35.35
CA ILE A 123 8.67 36.96 34.62
C ILE A 123 7.30 36.44 34.15
N SER A 124 6.32 36.40 35.05
CA SER A 124 4.95 36.00 34.70
C SER A 124 4.30 36.96 33.71
N GLY A 125 4.54 38.27 33.82
CA GLY A 125 4.00 39.28 32.93
C GLY A 125 4.51 39.15 31.50
N TYR A 126 5.81 38.90 31.32
CA TYR A 126 6.39 38.65 29.99
C TYR A 126 5.84 37.34 29.38
N ASN A 127 5.68 36.29 30.19
CA ASN A 127 5.06 35.05 29.73
C ASN A 127 3.60 35.22 29.29
N GLN A 128 2.80 35.98 30.03
CA GLN A 128 1.39 36.24 29.69
C GLN A 128 1.23 37.01 28.37
N ASN A 129 2.23 37.83 28.02
CA ASN A 129 2.24 38.61 26.80
C ASN A 129 3.04 37.94 25.66
N LEU A 130 3.32 36.64 25.76
CA LEU A 130 4.04 35.83 24.75
C LEU A 130 5.49 36.28 24.46
N LEU A 131 6.10 37.05 25.35
CA LEU A 131 7.47 37.58 25.23
C LEU A 131 8.47 36.70 26.00
N PHE A 132 8.58 35.43 25.60
CA PHE A 132 9.30 34.40 26.35
C PHE A 132 10.81 34.63 26.48
N MET A 133 11.48 35.21 25.47
CA MET A 133 12.91 35.57 25.57
C MET A 133 13.17 36.64 26.64
N HIS A 134 12.31 37.66 26.73
CA HIS A 134 12.44 38.72 27.73
C HIS A 134 12.19 38.20 29.15
N SER A 135 11.31 37.20 29.30
CA SER A 135 11.12 36.47 30.56
C SER A 135 12.40 35.78 31.02
N TRP A 136 13.12 35.14 30.09
CA TRP A 136 14.43 34.53 30.35
C TRP A 136 15.50 35.58 30.74
N GLU A 137 15.56 36.70 30.04
CA GLU A 137 16.50 37.79 30.33
C GLU A 137 16.30 38.38 31.74
N ILE A 138 15.05 38.59 32.16
CA ILE A 138 14.73 39.06 33.51
C ILE A 138 15.18 38.06 34.58
N TYR A 139 15.00 36.76 34.34
CA TYR A 139 15.51 35.73 35.25
C TYR A 139 17.04 35.75 35.36
N CYS A 140 17.75 35.84 34.23
CA CYS A 140 19.21 35.98 34.23
C CYS A 140 19.66 37.20 35.02
N LYS A 141 18.95 38.34 34.88
CA LYS A 141 19.22 39.57 35.62
C LYS A 141 18.98 39.41 37.12
N MET A 142 17.86 38.79 37.52
CA MET A 142 17.55 38.46 38.91
C MET A 142 18.66 37.62 39.54
N HIS A 143 19.11 36.57 38.83
CA HIS A 143 20.16 35.68 39.28
C HIS A 143 21.53 36.37 39.35
N SER A 144 21.88 37.24 38.40
CA SER A 144 23.13 38.02 38.44
C SER A 144 23.21 39.01 39.60
N LEU A 145 22.06 39.44 40.13
CA LEU A 145 21.94 40.32 41.28
C LEU A 145 21.81 39.54 42.60
N CYS A 146 22.06 38.22 42.59
CA CYS A 146 22.07 37.33 43.75
C CYS A 146 20.72 37.21 44.50
N TYR A 147 19.58 37.49 43.84
CA TYR A 147 18.27 37.14 44.40
C TYR A 147 18.02 35.63 44.27
N GLU A 148 17.68 34.95 45.37
CA GLU A 148 17.38 33.52 45.32
C GLU A 148 16.02 33.27 44.62
N PRO A 149 16.00 32.47 43.53
CA PRO A 149 14.76 32.07 42.88
C PRO A 149 13.89 31.19 43.79
N ASP A 150 12.58 31.37 43.71
CA ASP A 150 11.60 30.52 44.40
C ASP A 150 10.86 29.60 43.42
N GLU A 151 9.88 28.85 43.95
CA GLU A 151 9.06 27.93 43.16
C GLU A 151 8.29 28.61 42.01
N VAL A 152 7.88 29.86 42.21
CA VAL A 152 7.13 30.64 41.23
C VAL A 152 8.08 31.14 40.13
N THR A 153 9.30 31.56 40.50
CA THR A 153 10.36 31.93 39.56
C THR A 153 10.66 30.77 38.62
N TYR A 154 10.97 29.59 39.18
CA TYR A 154 11.30 28.41 38.38
C TYR A 154 10.12 27.95 37.51
N GLY A 155 8.89 27.95 38.03
CA GLY A 155 7.69 27.60 37.24
C GLY A 155 7.45 28.55 36.06
N GLY A 156 7.72 29.84 36.23
CA GLY A 156 7.65 30.85 35.17
C GLY A 156 8.72 30.64 34.09
N VAL A 157 9.96 30.42 34.50
CA VAL A 157 11.10 30.23 33.59
C VAL A 157 10.98 28.93 32.78
N VAL A 158 10.59 27.82 33.42
CA VAL A 158 10.33 26.54 32.74
C VAL A 158 9.22 26.70 31.69
N SER A 159 8.17 27.48 31.99
CA SER A 159 7.10 27.77 31.01
C SER A 159 7.62 28.56 29.81
N ALA A 160 8.52 29.53 30.03
CA ALA A 160 9.15 30.32 28.97
C ALA A 160 10.06 29.45 28.08
N CYS A 161 10.94 28.64 28.69
CA CYS A 161 11.81 27.71 27.98
C CYS A 161 11.00 26.68 27.17
N SER A 162 9.85 26.24 27.70
CA SER A 162 8.94 25.34 26.99
C SER A 162 8.41 25.96 25.70
N ALA A 163 7.98 27.23 25.75
CA ALA A 163 7.47 27.94 24.58
C ALA A 163 8.56 28.27 23.56
N LEU A 164 9.81 28.46 24.02
CA LEU A 164 10.98 28.75 23.17
C LEU A 164 11.58 27.51 22.48
N LYS A 165 11.13 26.29 22.82
CA LYS A 165 11.69 25.03 22.32
C LYS A 165 13.22 24.92 22.50
N ALA A 166 13.72 25.36 23.65
CA ALA A 166 15.16 25.41 23.96
C ALA A 166 15.55 24.34 25.00
N PRO A 167 15.85 23.09 24.59
CA PRO A 167 16.11 21.97 25.51
C PRO A 167 17.35 22.18 26.39
N LEU A 168 18.42 22.77 25.85
CA LEU A 168 19.65 23.04 26.61
C LEU A 168 19.43 23.98 27.81
N LEU A 169 18.69 25.08 27.61
CA LEU A 169 18.39 26.05 28.67
C LEU A 169 17.51 25.43 29.77
N SER A 170 16.57 24.58 29.36
CA SER A 170 15.70 23.88 30.31
C SER A 170 16.44 22.85 31.15
N GLY A 171 17.41 22.12 30.59
CA GLY A 171 18.21 21.13 31.32
C GLY A 171 19.07 21.80 32.39
N GLN A 172 19.56 23.01 32.11
CA GLN A 172 20.25 23.83 33.11
C GLN A 172 19.32 24.23 34.26
N VAL A 173 18.13 24.75 33.95
CA VAL A 173 17.12 25.10 34.97
C VAL A 173 16.68 23.87 35.77
N PHE A 174 16.51 22.72 35.13
CA PHE A 174 16.19 21.45 35.78
C PHE A 174 17.26 21.05 36.81
N SER A 175 18.54 21.07 36.40
CA SER A 175 19.65 20.76 37.32
C SER A 175 19.67 21.70 38.54
N LEU A 176 19.32 22.96 38.34
CA LEU A 176 19.22 23.99 39.39
C LEU A 176 18.04 23.73 40.34
N VAL A 177 16.86 23.43 39.80
CA VAL A 177 15.64 23.08 40.57
C VAL A 177 15.88 21.82 41.41
N MET A 178 16.55 20.82 40.84
CA MET A 178 16.91 19.57 41.52
C MET A 178 17.89 19.84 42.66
N ARG A 179 18.98 20.57 42.39
CA ARG A 179 20.00 20.91 43.39
C ARG A 179 19.44 21.73 44.56
N LYS A 180 18.44 22.58 44.32
CA LYS A 180 17.81 23.45 45.33
C LYS A 180 16.62 22.80 46.04
N GLY A 181 16.23 21.56 45.71
CA GLY A 181 15.18 20.81 46.41
C GLY A 181 13.73 21.22 46.08
N PHE A 182 13.53 22.17 45.16
CA PHE A 182 12.20 22.67 44.77
C PHE A 182 11.40 21.66 43.93
N PHE A 183 12.02 20.58 43.43
CA PHE A 183 11.35 19.53 42.64
C PHE A 183 10.34 18.68 43.44
N SER A 184 10.36 18.78 44.77
CA SER A 184 9.32 18.23 45.64
C SER A 184 7.96 18.92 45.46
N ASN A 185 7.94 20.15 44.93
CA ASN A 185 6.71 20.89 44.67
C ASN A 185 5.98 20.37 43.41
N GLY A 186 4.72 19.94 43.59
CA GLY A 186 3.86 19.44 42.51
C GLY A 186 3.59 20.43 41.37
N PHE A 187 3.60 21.74 41.64
CA PHE A 187 3.43 22.80 40.63
C PHE A 187 4.63 22.86 39.68
N ILE A 188 5.85 22.87 40.20
CA ILE A 188 7.06 22.87 39.37
C ILE A 188 7.16 21.57 38.57
N ARG A 189 6.91 20.42 39.21
CA ARG A 189 6.94 19.11 38.55
C ARG A 189 5.98 19.02 37.37
N ALA A 190 4.73 19.48 37.52
CA ALA A 190 3.76 19.50 36.43
C ALA A 190 4.23 20.37 35.25
N LYS A 191 4.89 21.50 35.53
CA LYS A 191 5.51 22.34 34.50
C LYS A 191 6.69 21.67 33.82
N MET A 192 7.46 20.87 34.55
CA MET A 192 8.59 20.11 33.99
C MET A 192 8.11 18.96 33.10
N VAL A 193 7.13 18.17 33.54
CA VAL A 193 6.58 17.08 32.71
C VAL A 193 5.97 17.64 31.42
N ASN A 194 5.19 18.73 31.48
CA ASN A 194 4.66 19.41 30.29
C ASN A 194 5.76 19.99 29.38
N PHE A 195 6.89 20.39 29.97
CA PHE A 195 8.06 20.80 29.20
C PHE A 195 8.67 19.61 28.43
N TYR A 196 8.94 18.49 29.12
CA TYR A 196 9.54 17.29 28.52
C TYR A 196 8.60 16.65 27.48
N GLU A 197 7.28 16.68 27.71
CA GLU A 197 6.24 16.36 26.73
C GLU A 197 6.45 17.14 25.42
N LYS A 198 6.66 18.46 25.50
CA LYS A 198 6.74 19.32 24.31
C LYS A 198 8.09 19.33 23.60
N ASN A 199 9.19 19.01 24.30
CA ASN A 199 10.54 19.36 23.82
C ASN A 199 11.58 18.22 23.88
N CYS A 200 11.28 17.05 24.46
CA CYS A 200 12.23 15.95 24.63
C CYS A 200 11.73 14.60 24.06
N SER A 201 12.60 13.57 24.07
CA SER A 201 12.24 12.19 23.72
C SER A 201 11.32 11.58 24.80
N LEU A 202 10.51 10.57 24.43
CA LEU A 202 9.63 9.88 25.39
C LEU A 202 10.45 9.21 26.50
N GLU A 203 11.64 8.68 26.18
CA GLU A 203 12.52 8.03 27.15
C GLU A 203 12.99 8.99 28.27
N GLU A 204 13.36 10.23 27.93
CA GLU A 204 13.72 11.24 28.93
C GLU A 204 12.50 11.65 29.78
N ALA A 205 11.32 11.74 29.16
CA ALA A 205 10.08 12.04 29.86
C ALA A 205 9.68 10.91 30.83
N LEU A 206 9.81 9.65 30.40
CA LEU A 206 9.58 8.45 31.22
C LEU A 206 10.56 8.36 32.38
N ARG A 207 11.85 8.65 32.16
CA ARG A 207 12.84 8.71 33.25
C ARG A 207 12.44 9.72 34.32
N VAL A 208 12.01 10.92 33.93
CA VAL A 208 11.54 11.95 34.89
C VAL A 208 10.22 11.53 35.57
N PHE A 209 9.37 10.80 34.87
CA PHE A 209 8.10 10.28 35.36
C PHE A 209 8.26 9.11 36.35
N ASP A 210 9.20 8.21 36.11
CA ASP A 210 9.46 7.00 36.91
C ASP A 210 10.37 7.25 38.10
N TYR A 211 11.20 8.29 38.05
CA TYR A 211 12.17 8.58 39.10
C TYR A 211 11.53 8.86 40.49
N PHE A 212 10.22 9.18 40.62
CA PHE A 212 9.58 9.36 41.95
C PHE A 212 8.09 8.98 42.07
N SER A 213 7.73 8.54 43.29
CA SER A 213 6.48 7.90 43.74
C SER A 213 5.19 8.76 43.83
N CYS A 214 5.22 10.04 43.43
CA CYS A 214 4.05 10.94 43.51
C CYS A 214 3.59 11.39 42.11
N ARG A 215 2.78 10.54 41.48
CA ARG A 215 2.17 10.74 40.15
C ARG A 215 0.76 11.32 40.32
N ASN A 216 0.52 12.54 39.83
CA ASN A 216 -0.81 13.17 39.83
C ASN A 216 -1.46 13.11 38.44
N LEU A 217 -2.76 13.40 38.35
CA LEU A 217 -3.53 13.31 37.09
C LEU A 217 -2.90 14.12 35.94
N VAL A 218 -2.30 15.28 36.24
CA VAL A 218 -1.66 16.14 35.22
C VAL A 218 -0.39 15.47 34.66
N SER A 219 0.43 14.85 35.51
CA SER A 219 1.62 14.10 35.05
C SER A 219 1.25 12.85 34.24
N TRP A 220 0.18 12.13 34.62
CA TRP A 220 -0.33 10.99 33.86
C TRP A 220 -0.83 11.41 32.48
N ASN A 221 -1.65 12.45 32.41
CA ASN A 221 -2.18 12.95 31.13
C ASN A 221 -1.07 13.40 30.17
N ALA A 222 -0.04 14.06 30.69
CA ALA A 222 1.09 14.52 29.88
C ALA A 222 1.92 13.35 29.32
N ILE A 223 2.23 12.33 30.13
CA ILE A 223 3.04 11.20 29.65
C ILE A 223 2.26 10.30 28.69
N ILE A 224 0.97 10.05 28.95
CA ILE A 224 0.09 9.29 28.05
C ILE A 224 -0.06 10.02 26.71
N SER A 225 -0.34 11.33 26.74
CA SER A 225 -0.45 12.14 25.52
C SER A 225 0.88 12.19 24.73
N LYS A 226 2.02 12.19 25.42
CA LYS A 226 3.35 12.13 24.78
C LYS A 226 3.58 10.79 24.08
N ALA A 227 3.25 9.68 24.75
CA ALA A 227 3.37 8.34 24.17
C ALA A 227 2.48 8.21 22.92
N VAL A 228 1.22 8.66 22.99
CA VAL A 228 0.30 8.71 21.83
C VAL A 228 0.88 9.58 20.71
N GLY A 229 1.39 10.78 21.02
CA GLY A 229 1.96 11.71 20.04
C GLY A 229 3.23 11.21 19.36
N ASN A 230 3.97 10.32 20.02
CA ASN A 230 5.15 9.65 19.46
C ASN A 230 4.81 8.34 18.70
N GLY A 231 3.54 7.91 18.70
CA GLY A 231 3.11 6.65 18.07
C GLY A 231 3.35 5.40 18.92
N GLU A 232 3.81 5.54 20.16
CA GLU A 232 4.06 4.43 21.09
C GLU A 232 2.76 4.04 21.80
N ASN A 233 1.80 3.53 21.02
CA ASN A 233 0.43 3.27 21.48
C ASN A 233 0.36 2.21 22.59
N LEU A 234 1.22 1.19 22.55
CA LEU A 234 1.30 0.15 23.60
C LEU A 234 1.74 0.75 24.94
N VAL A 235 2.77 1.59 24.93
CA VAL A 235 3.25 2.29 26.13
C VAL A 235 2.16 3.19 26.72
N ALA A 236 1.38 3.87 25.87
CA ALA A 236 0.24 4.66 26.33
C ALA A 236 -0.85 3.82 27.03
N LEU A 237 -1.11 2.61 26.55
CA LEU A 237 -2.07 1.67 27.15
C LEU A 237 -1.55 1.11 28.47
N ASP A 238 -0.27 0.74 28.54
CA ASP A 238 0.37 0.27 29.78
C ASP A 238 0.34 1.36 30.87
N LEU A 239 0.66 2.60 30.50
CA LEU A 239 0.58 3.75 31.40
C LEU A 239 -0.86 4.00 31.88
N PHE A 240 -1.86 3.82 31.02
CA PHE A 240 -3.26 3.94 31.42
C PHE A 240 -3.69 2.81 32.38
N GLY A 241 -3.25 1.58 32.13
CA GLY A 241 -3.47 0.45 33.03
C GLY A 241 -2.88 0.72 34.41
N GLU A 242 -1.62 1.16 34.46
CA GLU A 242 -0.95 1.47 35.72
C GLU A 242 -1.60 2.66 36.46
N MET A 243 -2.10 3.66 35.74
CA MET A 243 -2.87 4.76 36.31
C MET A 243 -4.15 4.26 37.00
N CYS A 244 -4.86 3.33 36.36
CA CYS A 244 -6.09 2.73 36.88
C CYS A 244 -5.81 1.82 38.08
N ASP A 245 -4.75 1.00 38.04
CA ASP A 245 -4.33 0.12 39.13
C ASP A 245 -3.96 0.90 40.41
N ARG A 246 -3.44 2.12 40.23
CA ARG A 246 -3.14 3.06 41.33
C ARG A 246 -4.35 3.89 41.78
N LEU A 247 -5.56 3.56 41.31
CA LEU A 247 -6.82 4.22 41.68
C LEU A 247 -6.87 5.72 41.35
N VAL A 248 -6.11 6.18 40.35
CA VAL A 248 -6.19 7.57 39.87
C VAL A 248 -7.33 7.64 38.85
N VAL A 249 -8.39 8.38 39.18
CA VAL A 249 -9.58 8.49 38.31
C VAL A 249 -9.25 9.27 37.02
N PRO A 250 -9.39 8.65 35.83
CA PRO A 250 -9.18 9.32 34.55
C PRO A 250 -10.22 10.42 34.28
N ASN A 251 -9.83 11.42 33.49
CA ASN A 251 -10.76 12.47 33.02
C ASN A 251 -10.98 12.41 31.51
N SER A 252 -11.82 13.30 30.98
CA SER A 252 -12.14 13.35 29.54
C SER A 252 -10.90 13.49 28.65
N PHE A 253 -9.87 14.21 29.10
CA PHE A 253 -8.60 14.32 28.38
C PHE A 253 -7.85 12.98 28.34
N THR A 254 -7.74 12.28 29.48
CA THR A 254 -7.14 10.95 29.54
C THR A 254 -7.83 9.99 28.58
N PHE A 255 -9.16 9.92 28.64
CA PHE A 255 -9.94 9.03 27.78
C PHE A 255 -9.76 9.35 26.29
N SER A 256 -9.80 10.64 25.90
CA SER A 256 -9.58 11.03 24.50
C SER A 256 -8.21 10.59 23.98
N SER A 257 -7.13 10.81 24.75
CA SER A 257 -5.78 10.38 24.38
C SER A 257 -5.66 8.86 24.25
N VAL A 258 -6.19 8.11 25.21
CA VAL A 258 -6.10 6.64 25.23
C VAL A 258 -6.95 6.02 24.13
N LEU A 259 -8.18 6.51 23.89
CA LEU A 259 -9.02 6.05 22.79
C LEU A 259 -8.36 6.32 21.43
N THR A 260 -7.64 7.45 21.29
CA THR A 260 -6.84 7.75 20.11
C THR A 260 -5.71 6.72 19.92
N ALA A 261 -5.02 6.32 20.98
CA ALA A 261 -4.03 5.24 20.93
C ALA A 261 -4.65 3.89 20.54
N CYS A 262 -5.78 3.51 21.14
CA CYS A 262 -6.49 2.28 20.78
C CYS A 262 -6.85 2.27 19.28
N GLY A 263 -7.39 3.39 18.76
CA GLY A 263 -7.75 3.51 17.35
C GLY A 263 -6.55 3.51 16.41
N ALA A 264 -5.41 4.06 16.84
CA ALA A 264 -4.17 4.04 16.08
C ALA A 264 -3.51 2.66 16.06
N PHE A 265 -3.59 1.91 17.16
CA PHE A 265 -3.08 0.54 17.27
C PHE A 265 -4.02 -0.49 16.60
N GLY A 266 -5.31 -0.19 16.50
CA GLY A 266 -6.32 -1.08 15.91
C GLY A 266 -6.89 -2.12 16.88
N ASP A 267 -6.55 -2.06 18.18
CA ASP A 267 -7.06 -2.99 19.19
C ASP A 267 -8.44 -2.56 19.70
N ILE A 268 -9.46 -3.24 19.16
CA ILE A 268 -10.86 -3.00 19.50
C ILE A 268 -11.21 -3.48 20.91
N GLU A 269 -10.53 -4.48 21.45
CA GLU A 269 -10.85 -5.05 22.77
C GLU A 269 -10.33 -4.14 23.88
N ALA A 270 -9.11 -3.63 23.75
CA ALA A 270 -8.60 -2.56 24.62
C ALA A 270 -9.51 -1.32 24.54
N GLY A 271 -9.91 -0.93 23.33
CA GLY A 271 -10.85 0.18 23.10
C GLY A 271 -12.20 0.00 23.81
N LYS A 272 -12.81 -1.19 23.72
CA LYS A 272 -14.05 -1.53 24.44
C LYS A 272 -13.85 -1.49 25.97
N GLY A 273 -12.69 -1.92 26.46
CA GLY A 273 -12.33 -1.83 27.87
C GLY A 273 -12.32 -0.38 28.38
N VAL A 274 -11.66 0.52 27.64
CA VAL A 274 -11.59 1.97 27.95
C VAL A 274 -12.99 2.62 27.86
N HIS A 275 -13.79 2.25 26.86
CA HIS A 275 -15.18 2.70 26.74
C HIS A 275 -16.04 2.23 27.92
N GLY A 276 -15.84 1.01 28.43
CA GLY A 276 -16.49 0.53 29.65
C GLY A 276 -16.13 1.36 30.89
N TRP A 277 -14.87 1.78 31.01
CA TRP A 277 -14.44 2.72 32.06
C TRP A 277 -15.09 4.09 31.91
N LEU A 278 -15.25 4.58 30.69
CA LEU A 278 -15.93 5.84 30.42
C LEU A 278 -17.34 5.88 31.00
N ILE A 279 -18.09 4.80 30.77
CA ILE A 279 -19.48 4.65 31.24
C ILE A 279 -19.51 4.61 32.77
N LYS A 280 -18.53 3.96 33.41
CA LYS A 280 -18.43 3.90 34.88
C LYS A 280 -18.10 5.26 35.50
N CYS A 281 -17.31 6.08 34.82
CA CYS A 281 -16.85 7.38 35.31
C CYS A 281 -17.77 8.55 34.94
N ASP A 282 -18.84 8.32 34.18
CA ASP A 282 -19.76 9.35 33.65
C ASP A 282 -19.03 10.54 32.98
N ALA A 283 -17.98 10.23 32.22
CA ALA A 283 -17.06 11.20 31.63
C ALA A 283 -17.39 11.50 30.15
N GLU A 284 -18.67 11.78 29.85
CA GLU A 284 -19.12 12.10 28.48
C GLU A 284 -18.94 13.59 28.15
N ASP A 285 -18.06 13.87 27.19
CA ASP A 285 -17.87 15.19 26.57
C ASP A 285 -17.69 15.01 25.06
N ILE A 286 -17.94 16.06 24.28
CA ILE A 286 -17.91 16.05 22.81
C ILE A 286 -16.59 15.50 22.25
N TYR A 287 -15.47 15.79 22.91
CA TYR A 287 -14.15 15.31 22.53
C TYR A 287 -14.00 13.79 22.71
N VAL A 288 -14.56 13.26 23.80
CA VAL A 288 -14.57 11.82 24.09
C VAL A 288 -15.50 11.09 23.15
N GLU A 289 -16.71 11.63 22.92
CA GLU A 289 -17.66 11.06 21.96
C GLU A 289 -17.06 11.00 20.54
N THR A 290 -16.34 12.05 20.14
CA THR A 290 -15.61 12.08 18.86
C THR A 290 -14.49 11.04 18.82
N ALA A 291 -13.71 10.90 19.89
CA ALA A 291 -12.65 9.90 19.99
C ALA A 291 -13.18 8.45 19.97
N LEU A 292 -14.38 8.21 20.54
CA LEU A 292 -15.06 6.91 20.44
C LEU A 292 -15.49 6.60 19.00
N VAL A 293 -16.05 7.58 18.29
CA VAL A 293 -16.40 7.40 16.87
C VAL A 293 -15.16 7.09 16.04
N ASP A 294 -14.06 7.83 16.26
CA ASP A 294 -12.78 7.60 15.57
C ASP A 294 -12.17 6.23 15.90
N LEU A 295 -12.22 5.79 17.17
CA LEU A 295 -11.80 4.45 17.60
C LEU A 295 -12.53 3.37 16.81
N TYR A 296 -13.86 3.34 16.89
CA TYR A 296 -14.65 2.28 16.26
C TYR A 296 -14.49 2.30 14.73
N ALA A 297 -14.46 3.49 14.13
CA ALA A 297 -14.23 3.67 12.70
C ALA A 297 -12.84 3.13 12.27
N LYS A 298 -11.77 3.42 13.02
CA LYS A 298 -10.42 2.94 12.71
C LYS A 298 -10.24 1.45 12.93
N CYS A 299 -10.95 0.87 13.90
CA CYS A 299 -10.97 -0.58 14.16
C CYS A 299 -11.90 -1.36 13.22
N GLY A 300 -12.60 -0.70 12.29
CA GLY A 300 -13.45 -1.35 11.28
C GLY A 300 -14.89 -1.67 11.72
N ASP A 301 -15.26 -1.38 12.97
CA ASP A 301 -16.62 -1.54 13.48
C ASP A 301 -17.47 -0.30 13.18
N MET A 302 -17.84 -0.18 11.91
CA MET A 302 -18.62 0.96 11.43
C MET A 302 -20.04 1.02 12.00
N ASP A 303 -20.61 -0.11 12.42
CA ASP A 303 -21.97 -0.17 12.95
C ASP A 303 -22.03 0.51 14.32
N GLU A 304 -21.09 0.21 15.23
CA GLU A 304 -21.00 0.92 16.50
C GLU A 304 -20.53 2.38 16.33
N ALA A 305 -19.63 2.66 15.39
CA ALA A 305 -19.21 4.03 15.09
C ALA A 305 -20.40 4.93 14.69
N VAL A 306 -21.23 4.47 13.75
CA VAL A 306 -22.43 5.21 13.29
C VAL A 306 -23.48 5.32 14.40
N LYS A 307 -23.66 4.27 15.20
CA LYS A 307 -24.57 4.30 16.35
C LYS A 307 -24.14 5.33 17.40
N LYS A 308 -22.84 5.45 17.68
CA LYS A 308 -22.33 6.49 18.58
C LYS A 308 -22.46 7.88 17.97
N PHE A 309 -22.08 8.04 16.71
CA PHE A 309 -22.21 9.29 15.97
C PHE A 309 -23.66 9.81 15.92
N SER A 310 -24.63 8.90 15.73
CA SER A 310 -26.06 9.27 15.72
C SER A 310 -26.58 9.73 17.08
N ARG A 311 -25.98 9.26 18.19
CA ARG A 311 -26.36 9.65 19.56
C ARG A 311 -25.72 10.95 20.05
N MET A 312 -24.66 11.42 19.37
CA MET A 312 -24.01 12.70 19.70
C MET A 312 -25.00 13.85 19.58
N ARG A 313 -25.06 14.70 20.63
CA ARG A 313 -25.93 15.89 20.65
C ARG A 313 -25.44 16.99 19.71
N ILE A 314 -24.12 17.13 19.62
CA ILE A 314 -23.44 18.11 18.77
C ILE A 314 -22.41 17.34 17.94
N ARG A 315 -22.55 17.37 16.62
CA ARG A 315 -21.63 16.72 15.69
C ARG A 315 -20.77 17.80 15.06
N ASN A 316 -19.48 17.80 15.36
CA ASN A 316 -18.52 18.75 14.79
C ASN A 316 -17.86 18.15 13.53
N VAL A 317 -17.12 18.99 12.79
CA VAL A 317 -16.40 18.60 11.56
C VAL A 317 -15.49 17.38 11.75
N VAL A 318 -14.88 17.23 12.93
CA VAL A 318 -13.99 16.10 13.26
C VAL A 318 -14.78 14.79 13.34
N SER A 319 -15.91 14.77 14.03
CA SER A 319 -16.79 13.60 14.13
C SER A 319 -17.36 13.16 12.76
N TRP A 320 -17.73 14.11 11.90
CA TRP A 320 -18.14 13.81 10.52
C TRP A 320 -17.00 13.21 9.71
N THR A 321 -15.80 13.79 9.82
CA THR A 321 -14.60 13.32 9.10
C THR A 321 -14.19 11.92 9.56
N ALA A 322 -14.31 11.61 10.86
CA ALA A 322 -14.03 10.28 11.40
C ALA A 322 -14.96 9.21 10.78
N VAL A 323 -16.27 9.47 10.70
CA VAL A 323 -17.21 8.52 10.07
C VAL A 323 -16.94 8.36 8.57
N ILE A 324 -16.71 9.46 7.85
CA ILE A 324 -16.42 9.42 6.41
C ILE A 324 -15.14 8.62 6.15
N SER A 325 -14.06 8.92 6.87
CA SER A 325 -12.77 8.21 6.73
C SER A 325 -12.87 6.73 7.13
N GLY A 326 -13.70 6.39 8.12
CA GLY A 326 -14.02 5.02 8.50
C GLY A 326 -14.65 4.22 7.36
N PHE A 327 -15.67 4.77 6.69
CA PHE A 327 -16.29 4.12 5.53
C PHE A 327 -15.32 3.95 4.36
N VAL A 328 -14.46 4.95 4.13
CA VAL A 328 -13.39 4.85 3.12
C VAL A 328 -12.42 3.72 3.44
N LYS A 329 -12.03 3.54 4.70
CA LYS A 329 -11.17 2.41 5.12
C LYS A 329 -11.83 1.05 4.93
N LYS A 330 -13.15 0.96 5.11
CA LYS A 330 -13.95 -0.26 4.84
C LYS A 330 -14.22 -0.48 3.34
N ASP A 331 -13.65 0.35 2.47
CA ASP A 331 -13.89 0.37 1.03
C ASP A 331 -15.36 0.60 0.62
N ASP A 332 -16.16 1.20 1.52
CA ASP A 332 -17.55 1.58 1.27
C ASP A 332 -17.66 3.07 0.87
N SER A 333 -17.25 3.35 -0.38
CA SER A 333 -17.31 4.70 -0.94
C SER A 333 -18.73 5.28 -1.01
N VAL A 334 -19.76 4.42 -1.11
CA VAL A 334 -21.16 4.85 -1.24
C VAL A 334 -21.65 5.45 0.07
N SER A 335 -21.42 4.77 1.19
CA SER A 335 -21.74 5.30 2.52
C SER A 335 -20.90 6.53 2.84
N ALA A 336 -19.62 6.54 2.51
CA ALA A 336 -18.75 7.72 2.70
C ALA A 336 -19.31 8.98 2.01
N LEU A 337 -19.70 8.87 0.74
CA LEU A 337 -20.30 9.98 0.00
C LEU A 337 -21.71 10.35 0.51
N LYS A 338 -22.48 9.40 1.02
CA LYS A 338 -23.77 9.67 1.66
C LYS A 338 -23.59 10.55 2.90
N PHE A 339 -22.68 10.20 3.81
CA PHE A 339 -22.40 11.02 5.01
C PHE A 339 -21.83 12.39 4.64
N PHE A 340 -21.00 12.49 3.60
CA PHE A 340 -20.53 13.78 3.11
C PHE A 340 -21.66 14.68 2.58
N ARG A 341 -22.62 14.11 1.83
CA ARG A 341 -23.81 14.84 1.38
C ARG A 341 -24.67 15.30 2.55
N GLU A 342 -24.81 14.47 3.59
CA GLU A 342 -25.54 14.84 4.81
C GLU A 342 -24.84 15.96 5.58
N MET A 343 -23.52 15.88 5.79
CA MET A 343 -22.70 16.94 6.40
C MET A 343 -22.92 18.29 5.70
N ARG A 344 -22.89 18.28 4.35
CA ARG A 344 -23.14 19.47 3.54
C ARG A 344 -24.56 20.01 3.66
N ARG A 345 -25.56 19.12 3.75
CA ARG A 345 -26.97 19.52 3.93
C ARG A 345 -27.19 20.18 5.29
N MET A 346 -26.44 19.77 6.30
CA MET A 346 -26.49 20.36 7.65
C MET A 346 -25.74 21.70 7.75
N GLY A 347 -25.03 22.11 6.71
CA GLY A 347 -24.30 23.38 6.68
C GLY A 347 -22.99 23.37 7.48
N GLU A 348 -22.46 22.19 7.81
CA GLU A 348 -21.19 22.05 8.52
C GLU A 348 -20.00 22.45 7.63
N GLU A 349 -19.00 23.07 8.23
CA GLU A 349 -17.81 23.54 7.51
C GLU A 349 -17.00 22.36 6.96
N ILE A 350 -16.62 22.45 5.68
CA ILE A 350 -15.74 21.48 5.03
C ILE A 350 -14.30 21.94 5.24
N ASN A 351 -13.43 21.06 5.72
CA ASN A 351 -11.99 21.32 5.81
C ASN A 351 -11.19 20.42 4.84
N ASN A 352 -9.89 20.63 4.79
CA ASN A 352 -8.98 19.87 3.93
C ASN A 352 -8.95 18.37 4.26
N TYR A 353 -9.02 17.97 5.54
CA TYR A 353 -9.08 16.55 5.95
C TYR A 353 -10.36 15.83 5.51
N THR A 354 -11.51 16.51 5.55
CA THR A 354 -12.76 15.97 5.01
C THR A 354 -12.64 15.75 3.51
N LEU A 355 -12.09 16.74 2.78
CA LEU A 355 -11.92 16.64 1.33
C LEU A 355 -10.94 15.53 0.93
N THR A 356 -9.80 15.39 1.60
CA THR A 356 -8.84 14.30 1.29
C THR A 356 -9.46 12.92 1.51
N SER A 357 -10.28 12.75 2.56
CA SER A 357 -11.03 11.51 2.81
C SER A 357 -12.06 11.24 1.71
N VAL A 358 -12.83 12.24 1.30
CA VAL A 358 -13.84 12.11 0.22
C VAL A 358 -13.18 11.84 -1.13
N ILE A 359 -12.08 12.52 -1.46
CA ILE A 359 -11.30 12.28 -2.69
C ILE A 359 -10.78 10.85 -2.72
N ALA A 360 -10.30 10.32 -1.59
CA ALA A 360 -9.88 8.92 -1.49
C ALA A 360 -11.04 7.94 -1.76
N ALA A 361 -12.27 8.26 -1.32
CA ALA A 361 -13.47 7.47 -1.62
C ALA A 361 -13.76 7.40 -3.13
N CYS A 362 -13.51 8.50 -3.86
CA CYS A 362 -13.72 8.62 -5.30
C CYS A 362 -12.60 8.00 -6.15
N GLY A 363 -11.60 7.36 -5.55
CA GLY A 363 -10.49 6.74 -6.29
C GLY A 363 -10.85 5.47 -7.07
N LYS A 364 -12.11 5.00 -7.04
CA LYS A 364 -12.54 3.79 -7.75
C LYS A 364 -12.75 4.10 -9.25
N PRO A 365 -12.30 3.24 -10.20
CA PRO A 365 -12.48 3.47 -11.64
C PRO A 365 -13.93 3.73 -12.07
N THR A 366 -14.90 3.18 -11.33
CA THR A 366 -16.34 3.34 -11.60
C THR A 366 -16.90 4.70 -11.17
N MET A 367 -16.15 5.52 -10.42
CA MET A 367 -16.62 6.76 -9.78
C MET A 367 -16.07 8.04 -10.43
N PHE A 368 -15.80 7.98 -11.73
CA PHE A 368 -15.22 9.10 -12.49
C PHE A 368 -16.11 10.37 -12.46
N GLU A 369 -17.42 10.22 -12.53
CA GLU A 369 -18.37 11.34 -12.49
C GLU A 369 -18.36 12.02 -11.11
N GLU A 370 -18.38 11.25 -10.03
CA GLU A 370 -18.27 11.77 -8.67
C GLU A 370 -16.92 12.47 -8.45
N ALA A 371 -15.83 11.90 -8.96
CA ALA A 371 -14.50 12.51 -8.90
C ALA A 371 -14.46 13.92 -9.52
N ILE A 372 -15.07 14.12 -10.69
CA ILE A 372 -15.17 15.44 -11.34
C ILE A 372 -16.04 16.40 -10.52
N GLN A 373 -17.15 15.93 -9.96
CA GLN A 373 -18.02 16.75 -9.11
C GLN A 373 -17.28 17.24 -7.84
N ILE A 374 -16.50 16.36 -7.21
CA ILE A 374 -15.69 16.71 -6.04
C ILE A 374 -14.57 17.68 -6.43
N HIS A 375 -13.88 17.48 -7.55
CA HIS A 375 -12.88 18.43 -8.04
C HIS A 375 -13.50 19.82 -8.33
N SER A 376 -14.68 19.86 -8.95
CA SER A 376 -15.42 21.10 -9.18
C SER A 376 -15.79 21.81 -7.87
N LEU A 377 -16.18 21.04 -6.84
CA LEU A 377 -16.45 21.56 -5.50
C LEU A 377 -15.19 22.20 -4.90
N ILE A 378 -14.05 21.51 -4.95
CA ILE A 378 -12.76 21.96 -4.43
C ILE A 378 -12.37 23.32 -5.03
N PHE A 379 -12.50 23.44 -6.36
CA PHE A 379 -12.25 24.69 -7.07
C PHE A 379 -13.16 25.83 -6.57
N ARG A 380 -14.47 25.56 -6.45
CA ARG A 380 -15.45 26.55 -5.96
C ARG A 380 -15.19 26.99 -4.52
N THR A 381 -14.69 26.09 -3.68
CA THR A 381 -14.40 26.37 -2.26
C THR A 381 -13.01 26.96 -2.01
N GLY A 382 -12.15 27.07 -3.02
CA GLY A 382 -10.79 27.61 -2.90
C GLY A 382 -9.75 26.63 -2.33
N PHE A 383 -10.11 25.37 -2.08
CA PHE A 383 -9.18 24.34 -1.59
C PHE A 383 -8.21 23.83 -2.66
N CYS A 384 -8.31 24.30 -3.91
CA CYS A 384 -7.33 23.99 -4.96
C CYS A 384 -5.92 24.53 -4.66
N LEU A 385 -5.80 25.48 -3.73
CA LEU A 385 -4.52 26.00 -3.24
C LEU A 385 -3.92 25.14 -2.10
N ASP A 386 -4.67 24.21 -1.52
CA ASP A 386 -4.16 23.33 -0.45
C ASP A 386 -3.34 22.18 -1.06
N SER A 387 -2.07 22.09 -0.68
CA SER A 387 -1.15 21.06 -1.20
C SER A 387 -1.56 19.62 -0.85
N SER A 388 -2.25 19.39 0.27
CA SER A 388 -2.71 18.05 0.68
C SER A 388 -3.91 17.61 -0.15
N VAL A 389 -4.86 18.52 -0.38
CA VAL A 389 -5.99 18.32 -1.30
C VAL A 389 -5.48 18.09 -2.72
N GLY A 390 -4.46 18.85 -3.13
CA GLY A 390 -3.80 18.71 -4.41
C GLY A 390 -3.17 17.34 -4.65
N GLY A 391 -2.37 16.85 -3.69
CA GLY A 391 -1.81 15.50 -3.73
C GLY A 391 -2.88 14.41 -3.75
N ALA A 392 -3.98 14.59 -3.00
CA ALA A 392 -5.10 13.66 -3.03
C ALA A 392 -5.80 13.60 -4.39
N LEU A 393 -5.99 14.74 -5.08
CA LEU A 393 -6.56 14.80 -6.43
C LEU A 393 -5.68 14.09 -7.47
N ILE A 394 -4.36 14.29 -7.40
CA ILE A 394 -3.38 13.60 -8.26
C ILE A 394 -3.52 12.08 -8.10
N ASN A 395 -3.56 11.59 -6.85
CA ASN A 395 -3.69 10.15 -6.57
C ASN A 395 -5.06 9.60 -6.99
N MET A 396 -6.14 10.36 -6.77
CA MET A 396 -7.48 9.95 -7.19
C MET A 396 -7.57 9.79 -8.71
N TYR A 397 -7.14 10.80 -9.48
CA TYR A 397 -7.17 10.70 -10.93
C TYR A 397 -6.24 9.61 -11.46
N SER A 398 -5.15 9.33 -10.77
CA SER A 398 -4.31 8.17 -11.05
C SER A 398 -5.08 6.86 -10.94
N LYS A 399 -5.73 6.61 -9.79
CA LYS A 399 -6.47 5.36 -9.52
C LYS A 399 -7.69 5.18 -10.41
N VAL A 400 -8.31 6.26 -10.85
CA VAL A 400 -9.43 6.23 -11.80
C VAL A 400 -8.95 5.99 -13.26
N GLY A 401 -7.65 5.97 -13.51
CA GLY A 401 -7.07 5.76 -14.84
C GLY A 401 -7.01 7.03 -15.71
N ALA A 402 -7.30 8.20 -15.12
CA ALA A 402 -7.30 9.50 -15.81
C ALA A 402 -5.97 10.24 -15.62
N GLY A 403 -4.86 9.63 -16.04
CA GLY A 403 -3.50 10.16 -15.86
C GLY A 403 -3.28 11.58 -16.39
N HIS A 404 -3.99 11.97 -17.46
CA HIS A 404 -3.90 13.34 -18.02
C HIS A 404 -4.45 14.40 -17.05
N LEU A 405 -5.54 14.12 -16.33
CA LEU A 405 -6.10 15.05 -15.33
C LEU A 405 -5.17 15.16 -14.12
N SER A 406 -4.51 14.06 -13.73
CA SER A 406 -3.45 14.10 -12.72
C SER A 406 -2.31 15.05 -13.11
N GLN A 407 -1.86 14.99 -14.38
CA GLN A 407 -0.84 15.92 -14.91
C GLN A 407 -1.33 17.37 -14.94
N MET A 408 -2.58 17.61 -15.33
CA MET A 408 -3.17 18.96 -15.34
C MET A 408 -3.25 19.57 -13.93
N VAL A 409 -3.70 18.79 -12.94
CA VAL A 409 -3.77 19.22 -11.53
C VAL A 409 -2.37 19.57 -11.02
N PHE A 410 -1.36 18.74 -11.29
CA PHE A 410 0.02 19.03 -10.92
C PHE A 410 0.60 20.24 -11.66
N GLY A 411 0.26 20.42 -12.94
CA GLY A 411 0.60 21.59 -13.75
C GLY A 411 0.07 22.89 -13.14
N GLY A 412 -1.20 22.91 -12.72
CA GLY A 412 -1.84 24.08 -12.10
C GLY A 412 -1.30 24.49 -10.73
N MET A 413 -0.39 23.72 -10.12
CA MET A 413 0.16 23.95 -8.78
C MET A 413 1.49 24.72 -8.74
N GLU A 414 1.89 25.42 -9.82
CA GLU A 414 3.25 25.96 -10.02
C GLU A 414 3.94 26.58 -8.79
N ASN A 415 3.24 27.36 -7.95
CA ASN A 415 3.82 28.01 -6.76
C ASN A 415 3.55 27.28 -5.42
N MET A 416 2.82 26.16 -5.42
CA MET A 416 2.36 25.44 -4.22
C MET A 416 2.88 24.00 -4.13
N LYS A 417 3.71 23.58 -5.10
CA LYS A 417 4.29 22.23 -5.11
C LYS A 417 5.21 22.04 -3.92
N ASN A 418 4.87 21.05 -3.08
CA ASN A 418 5.72 20.54 -2.02
C ASN A 418 6.20 19.12 -2.36
N LEU A 419 7.14 18.61 -1.57
CA LEU A 419 7.70 17.27 -1.76
C LEU A 419 6.61 16.18 -1.86
N GLY A 420 5.53 16.29 -1.08
CA GLY A 420 4.39 15.37 -1.13
C GLY A 420 3.62 15.39 -2.46
N THR A 421 3.41 16.55 -3.07
CA THR A 421 2.77 16.66 -4.39
C THR A 421 3.63 16.11 -5.52
N TRP A 422 4.96 16.31 -5.46
CA TRP A 422 5.91 15.70 -6.39
C TRP A 422 5.92 14.17 -6.25
N ALA A 423 6.02 13.66 -5.03
CA ALA A 423 6.00 12.23 -4.76
C ALA A 423 4.66 11.58 -5.20
N SER A 424 3.54 12.25 -4.96
CA SER A 424 2.21 11.80 -5.43
C SER A 424 2.15 11.73 -6.96
N MET A 425 2.76 12.71 -7.65
CA MET A 425 2.76 12.74 -9.11
C MET A 425 3.68 11.67 -9.71
N VAL A 426 4.86 11.45 -9.13
CA VAL A 426 5.76 10.36 -9.51
C VAL A 426 5.09 9.00 -9.30
N SER A 427 4.45 8.78 -8.15
CA SER A 427 3.67 7.57 -7.88
C SER A 427 2.52 7.42 -8.87
N SER A 428 1.83 8.51 -9.22
CA SER A 428 0.74 8.48 -10.18
C SER A 428 1.19 8.06 -11.58
N LEU A 429 2.34 8.56 -12.03
CA LEU A 429 2.94 8.16 -13.31
C LEU A 429 3.43 6.71 -13.27
N ALA A 430 4.00 6.28 -12.15
CA ALA A 430 4.44 4.91 -11.95
C ALA A 430 3.27 3.91 -11.99
N GLN A 431 2.14 4.22 -11.33
CA GLN A 431 0.94 3.37 -11.33
C GLN A 431 0.30 3.26 -12.73
N ASN A 432 0.32 4.34 -13.51
CA ASN A 432 -0.23 4.37 -14.87
C ASN A 432 0.75 3.84 -15.93
N GLN A 433 1.78 3.08 -15.53
CA GLN A 433 2.80 2.48 -16.41
C GLN A 433 3.55 3.49 -17.31
N ASN A 434 3.50 4.79 -17.00
CA ASN A 434 4.25 5.82 -17.71
C ASN A 434 5.65 5.97 -17.08
N SER A 435 6.50 4.97 -17.34
CA SER A 435 7.84 4.89 -16.76
C SER A 435 8.74 6.07 -17.17
N GLY A 436 8.63 6.51 -18.43
CA GLY A 436 9.37 7.66 -18.96
C GLY A 436 9.04 8.96 -18.22
N GLY A 437 7.76 9.30 -18.11
CA GLY A 437 7.32 10.52 -17.43
C GLY A 437 7.64 10.52 -15.93
N ALA A 438 7.52 9.37 -15.25
CA ALA A 438 7.87 9.24 -13.84
C ALA A 438 9.37 9.52 -13.62
N PHE A 439 10.22 9.02 -14.50
CA PHE A 439 11.67 9.22 -14.44
C PHE A 439 12.07 10.67 -14.75
N GLU A 440 11.51 11.27 -15.80
CA GLU A 440 11.74 12.68 -16.13
C GLU A 440 11.38 13.60 -14.95
N LEU A 441 10.27 13.32 -14.28
CA LEU A 441 9.83 14.09 -13.13
C LEU A 441 10.75 13.89 -11.92
N PHE A 442 11.24 12.67 -11.68
CA PHE A 442 12.23 12.37 -10.65
C PHE A 442 13.57 13.08 -10.92
N GLN A 443 14.04 13.07 -12.16
CA GLN A 443 15.26 13.79 -12.55
C GLN A 443 15.10 15.30 -12.38
N ARG A 444 13.94 15.86 -12.74
CA ARG A 444 13.65 17.28 -12.54
C ARG A 444 13.61 17.65 -11.06
N MET A 445 13.06 16.77 -10.20
CA MET A 445 13.08 16.94 -8.76
C MET A 445 14.52 17.06 -8.23
N LEU A 446 15.44 16.22 -8.71
CA LEU A 446 16.86 16.31 -8.36
C LEU A 446 17.54 17.59 -8.89
N GLN A 447 17.19 18.04 -10.10
CA GLN A 447 17.69 19.29 -10.70
C GLN A 447 17.24 20.54 -9.93
N GLU A 448 16.03 20.53 -9.36
CA GLU A 448 15.50 21.58 -8.50
C GLU A 448 16.04 21.51 -7.05
N ASN A 449 17.04 20.66 -6.78
CA ASN A 449 17.62 20.42 -5.46
C ASN A 449 16.62 19.90 -4.41
N LEU A 450 15.49 19.36 -4.84
CA LEU A 450 14.57 18.63 -3.97
C LEU A 450 15.11 17.22 -3.75
N ARG A 451 15.12 16.75 -2.50
CA ARG A 451 15.57 15.38 -2.17
C ARG A 451 14.37 14.43 -2.21
N PRO A 452 14.30 13.47 -3.14
CA PRO A 452 13.33 12.37 -3.06
C PRO A 452 13.32 11.69 -1.69
N ASP A 453 12.12 11.43 -1.19
CA ASP A 453 11.90 10.65 0.02
C ASP A 453 11.75 9.15 -0.30
N ASN A 454 11.63 8.34 0.75
CA ASN A 454 11.50 6.88 0.66
C ASN A 454 10.34 6.48 -0.28
N PHE A 455 9.21 7.18 -0.20
CA PHE A 455 8.02 6.89 -0.99
C PHE A 455 8.23 7.18 -2.49
N CYS A 456 8.80 8.34 -2.83
CA CYS A 456 9.12 8.70 -4.20
C CYS A 456 10.14 7.72 -4.81
N THR A 457 11.22 7.42 -4.08
CA THR A 457 12.26 6.51 -4.55
C THR A 457 11.74 5.08 -4.74
N SER A 458 10.93 4.56 -3.80
CA SER A 458 10.29 3.23 -3.92
C SER A 458 9.36 3.17 -5.13
N SER A 459 8.56 4.23 -5.36
CA SER A 459 7.66 4.33 -6.50
C SER A 459 8.41 4.26 -7.83
N VAL A 460 9.53 4.97 -7.96
CA VAL A 460 10.37 4.92 -9.18
C VAL A 460 11.05 3.57 -9.33
N LEU A 461 11.62 3.00 -8.27
CA LEU A 461 12.26 1.68 -8.34
C LEU A 461 11.30 0.58 -8.84
N SER A 462 10.01 0.67 -8.49
CA SER A 462 9.00 -0.33 -8.87
C SER A 462 8.73 -0.46 -10.38
N ILE A 463 9.07 0.57 -11.17
CA ILE A 463 8.80 0.69 -12.61
C ILE A 463 10.05 0.63 -13.49
N ILE A 464 11.25 0.59 -12.90
CA ILE A 464 12.51 0.56 -13.67
C ILE A 464 12.71 -0.83 -14.28
N GLY A 465 12.60 -0.92 -15.60
CA GLY A 465 13.00 -2.11 -16.38
C GLY A 465 14.46 -2.11 -16.83
N CYS A 466 15.25 -1.06 -16.52
CA CYS A 466 16.65 -0.93 -16.92
C CYS A 466 17.61 -1.10 -15.73
N LEU A 467 18.41 -2.17 -15.75
CA LEU A 467 19.34 -2.50 -14.67
C LEU A 467 20.37 -1.40 -14.39
N ASN A 468 20.90 -0.74 -15.44
CA ASN A 468 21.87 0.34 -15.28
C ASN A 468 21.29 1.55 -14.53
N LEU A 469 20.03 1.88 -14.81
CA LEU A 469 19.35 2.97 -14.13
C LEU A 469 18.99 2.60 -12.69
N GLY A 470 18.52 1.37 -12.48
CA GLY A 470 18.25 0.83 -11.15
C GLY A 470 19.48 0.89 -10.24
N ARG A 471 20.66 0.52 -10.75
CA ARG A 471 21.95 0.65 -10.04
C ARG A 471 22.31 2.09 -9.70
N GLN A 472 22.01 3.06 -10.57
CA GLN A 472 22.25 4.48 -10.28
C GLN A 472 21.36 4.98 -9.14
N ILE A 473 20.08 4.59 -9.12
CA ILE A 473 19.15 4.96 -8.05
C ILE A 473 19.49 4.22 -6.75
N HIS A 474 19.96 2.98 -6.82
CA HIS A 474 20.51 2.28 -5.65
C HIS A 474 21.75 3.00 -5.08
N CYS A 475 22.67 3.46 -5.93
CA CYS A 475 23.78 4.30 -5.47
C CYS A 475 23.29 5.61 -4.82
N TYR A 476 22.19 6.18 -5.31
CA TYR A 476 21.56 7.33 -4.68
C TYR A 476 21.02 7.00 -3.29
N THR A 477 20.28 5.90 -3.11
CA THR A 477 19.72 5.49 -1.80
C THR A 477 20.81 5.29 -0.76
N LEU A 478 21.93 4.68 -1.14
CA LEU A 478 23.10 4.50 -0.26
C LEU A 478 23.74 5.84 0.13
N LYS A 479 23.86 6.78 -0.82
CA LYS A 479 24.43 8.12 -0.54
C LYS A 479 23.53 8.95 0.38
N THR A 480 22.22 8.78 0.31
CA THR A 480 21.23 9.54 1.08
C THR A 480 20.77 8.82 2.36
N ARG A 481 21.29 7.62 2.63
CA ARG A 481 20.93 6.75 3.77
C ARG A 481 19.47 6.27 3.78
N LEU A 482 18.83 6.24 2.62
CA LEU A 482 17.46 5.73 2.46
C LEU A 482 17.41 4.20 2.40
N ASP A 483 18.57 3.54 2.28
CA ASP A 483 18.74 2.07 2.32
C ASP A 483 18.32 1.44 3.65
N SER A 484 18.25 2.23 4.72
CA SER A 484 17.71 1.80 6.02
C SER A 484 16.18 1.62 6.03
N ASP A 485 15.47 2.17 5.03
CA ASP A 485 14.02 2.03 4.93
C ASP A 485 13.61 0.71 4.27
N VAL A 486 12.75 -0.04 4.97
CA VAL A 486 12.29 -1.37 4.53
C VAL A 486 11.57 -1.31 3.19
N ASN A 487 10.80 -0.25 2.89
CA ASN A 487 10.06 -0.14 1.63
C ASN A 487 11.01 0.10 0.46
N VAL A 488 12.01 0.99 0.65
CA VAL A 488 13.06 1.23 -0.35
C VAL A 488 13.82 -0.06 -0.63
N GLY A 489 14.21 -0.79 0.40
CA GLY A 489 14.86 -2.09 0.27
C GLY A 489 13.98 -3.12 -0.47
N CYS A 490 12.69 -3.26 -0.12
CA CYS A 490 11.75 -4.14 -0.84
C CYS A 490 11.60 -3.76 -2.32
N SER A 491 11.56 -2.46 -2.63
CA SER A 491 11.52 -1.97 -4.01
C SER A 491 12.81 -2.24 -4.77
N LEU A 492 13.99 -2.16 -4.11
CA LEU A 492 15.27 -2.57 -4.69
C LEU A 492 15.30 -4.06 -5.00
N LEU A 493 14.89 -4.92 -4.05
CA LEU A 493 14.79 -6.37 -4.25
C LEU A 493 13.91 -6.71 -5.45
N THR A 494 12.75 -6.05 -5.53
CA THR A 494 11.78 -6.24 -6.61
C THR A 494 12.34 -5.76 -7.94
N MET A 495 13.01 -4.61 -7.98
CA MET A 495 13.64 -4.04 -9.18
C MET A 495 14.73 -4.96 -9.72
N TYR A 496 15.66 -5.40 -8.87
CA TYR A 496 16.73 -6.30 -9.27
C TYR A 496 16.18 -7.66 -9.75
N SER A 497 15.18 -8.21 -9.03
CA SER A 497 14.54 -9.47 -9.41
C SER A 497 13.81 -9.37 -10.75
N LYS A 498 13.03 -8.31 -10.99
CA LYS A 498 12.33 -8.10 -12.27
C LYS A 498 13.30 -7.96 -13.45
N ASN A 499 14.48 -7.39 -13.20
CA ASN A 499 15.48 -7.15 -14.23
C ASN A 499 16.49 -8.32 -14.37
N GLY A 500 16.16 -9.49 -13.80
CA GLY A 500 16.93 -10.73 -13.94
C GLY A 500 18.23 -10.80 -13.14
N SER A 501 18.52 -9.81 -12.28
CA SER A 501 19.75 -9.76 -11.48
C SER A 501 19.49 -10.22 -10.04
N LEU A 502 19.28 -11.52 -9.87
CA LEU A 502 19.01 -12.11 -8.55
C LEU A 502 20.21 -12.01 -7.61
N ASP A 503 21.44 -12.01 -8.11
CA ASP A 503 22.64 -11.86 -7.29
C ASP A 503 22.70 -10.50 -6.59
N ASP A 504 22.41 -9.41 -7.32
CA ASP A 504 22.39 -8.07 -6.73
C ASP A 504 21.19 -7.91 -5.79
N SER A 505 20.04 -8.53 -6.11
CA SER A 505 18.89 -8.60 -5.20
C SER A 505 19.27 -9.29 -3.88
N TYR A 506 19.93 -10.45 -3.96
CA TYR A 506 20.32 -11.22 -2.78
C TYR A 506 21.37 -10.50 -1.93
N LYS A 507 22.29 -9.71 -2.52
CA LYS A 507 23.22 -8.85 -1.76
C LYS A 507 22.48 -7.80 -0.94
N VAL A 508 21.54 -7.08 -1.55
CA VAL A 508 20.68 -6.11 -0.85
C VAL A 508 19.91 -6.80 0.27
N PHE A 509 19.45 -8.03 0.03
CA PHE A 509 18.78 -8.83 1.04
C PHE A 509 19.71 -9.11 2.23
N GLN A 510 20.92 -9.60 1.97
CA GLN A 510 21.89 -9.94 3.02
C GLN A 510 22.31 -8.72 3.86
N GLU A 511 22.56 -7.58 3.22
CA GLU A 511 23.04 -6.34 3.86
C GLU A 511 21.99 -5.66 4.76
N ALA A 512 20.71 -6.03 4.64
CA ALA A 512 19.64 -5.43 5.44
C ALA A 512 19.75 -5.80 6.94
N PRO A 513 19.73 -4.82 7.87
CA PRO A 513 19.92 -5.07 9.30
C PRO A 513 18.71 -5.75 9.96
N GLU A 514 17.49 -5.44 9.53
CA GLU A 514 16.25 -6.07 9.98
C GLU A 514 15.45 -6.55 8.77
N LYS A 515 14.86 -7.75 8.89
CA LYS A 515 14.12 -8.41 7.81
C LYS A 515 12.76 -8.85 8.34
N ASP A 516 11.73 -8.08 8.04
CA ASP A 516 10.34 -8.44 8.36
C ASP A 516 9.75 -9.39 7.30
N ASN A 517 8.51 -9.85 7.52
CA ASN A 517 7.82 -10.74 6.58
C ASN A 517 7.72 -10.15 5.16
N VAL A 518 7.61 -8.82 5.01
CA VAL A 518 7.53 -8.17 3.71
C VAL A 518 8.85 -8.32 2.95
N PHE A 519 9.97 -8.10 3.63
CA PHE A 519 11.30 -8.24 3.05
C PHE A 519 11.61 -9.68 2.60
N TRP A 520 11.27 -10.68 3.44
CA TRP A 520 11.36 -12.10 3.07
C TRP A 520 10.46 -12.44 1.88
N THR A 521 9.21 -11.96 1.89
CA THR A 521 8.25 -12.18 0.80
C THR A 521 8.77 -11.65 -0.53
N SER A 522 9.36 -10.44 -0.55
CA SER A 522 9.92 -9.84 -1.76
C SER A 522 11.04 -10.70 -2.37
N MET A 523 11.96 -11.21 -1.55
CA MET A 523 13.03 -12.08 -2.04
C MET A 523 12.51 -13.45 -2.50
N LEU A 524 11.61 -14.07 -1.73
CA LEU A 524 10.98 -15.35 -2.09
C LEU A 524 10.21 -15.25 -3.41
N SER A 525 9.44 -14.17 -3.58
CA SER A 525 8.70 -13.89 -4.82
C SER A 525 9.64 -13.62 -6.00
N GLY A 526 10.78 -12.96 -5.75
CA GLY A 526 11.83 -12.75 -6.74
C GLY A 526 12.40 -14.06 -7.28
N PHE A 527 12.80 -14.97 -6.40
CA PHE A 527 13.28 -16.31 -6.79
C PHE A 527 12.19 -17.13 -7.48
N ALA A 528 10.98 -17.16 -6.93
CA ALA A 528 9.85 -17.92 -7.48
C ALA A 528 9.46 -17.43 -8.89
N GLY A 529 9.37 -16.11 -9.08
CA GLY A 529 8.98 -15.51 -10.36
C GLY A 529 10.00 -15.68 -11.48
N GLN A 530 11.28 -15.85 -11.15
CA GLN A 530 12.37 -16.07 -12.11
C GLN A 530 12.66 -17.57 -12.37
N GLY A 531 11.82 -18.47 -11.85
CA GLY A 531 11.95 -19.91 -12.07
C GLY A 531 12.95 -20.63 -11.15
N PHE A 532 13.53 -19.94 -10.16
CA PHE A 532 14.44 -20.52 -9.17
C PHE A 532 13.68 -21.03 -7.93
N GLY A 533 12.68 -21.89 -8.15
CA GLY A 533 11.79 -22.35 -7.07
C GLY A 533 12.51 -23.09 -5.95
N ASP A 534 13.58 -23.84 -6.25
CA ASP A 534 14.38 -24.53 -5.25
C ASP A 534 15.12 -23.56 -4.30
N GLN A 535 15.64 -22.44 -4.83
CA GLN A 535 16.29 -21.40 -4.03
C GLN A 535 15.25 -20.67 -3.15
N ALA A 536 14.05 -20.42 -3.66
CA ALA A 536 12.95 -19.88 -2.86
C ALA A 536 12.61 -20.82 -1.68
N LEU A 537 12.56 -22.13 -1.91
CA LEU A 537 12.33 -23.12 -0.86
C LEU A 537 13.44 -23.20 0.17
N GLN A 538 14.70 -23.07 -0.25
CA GLN A 538 15.83 -22.99 0.65
C GLN A 538 15.75 -21.73 1.54
N LEU A 539 15.44 -20.58 0.94
CA LEU A 539 15.29 -19.31 1.65
C LEU A 539 14.11 -19.35 2.64
N PHE A 540 13.01 -20.03 2.28
CA PHE A 540 11.89 -20.25 3.20
C PHE A 540 12.28 -21.08 4.43
N ARG A 541 13.11 -22.11 4.25
CA ARG A 541 13.64 -22.89 5.38
C ARG A 541 14.54 -22.03 6.27
N GLU A 542 15.34 -21.15 5.69
CA GLU A 542 16.16 -20.19 6.43
C GLU A 542 15.29 -19.23 7.25
N MET A 543 14.23 -18.67 6.66
CA MET A 543 13.26 -17.83 7.36
C MET A 543 12.69 -18.54 8.60
N LEU A 544 12.27 -19.80 8.46
CA LEU A 544 11.76 -20.61 9.56
C LEU A 544 12.82 -20.88 10.64
N SER A 545 14.08 -21.08 10.25
CA SER A 545 15.17 -21.28 11.21
C SER A 545 15.48 -20.04 12.06
N HIS A 546 15.14 -18.85 11.56
CA HIS A 546 15.21 -17.58 12.30
C HIS A 546 14.00 -17.36 13.23
N GLY A 547 13.05 -18.32 13.29
CA GLY A 547 11.86 -18.23 14.15
C GLY A 547 10.81 -17.24 13.64
N ILE A 548 10.90 -16.80 12.39
CA ILE A 548 9.95 -15.85 11.80
C ILE A 548 8.72 -16.61 11.33
N VAL A 549 7.53 -16.24 11.82
CA VAL A 549 6.26 -16.87 11.47
C VAL A 549 5.78 -16.36 10.11
N PRO A 550 5.63 -17.24 9.09
CA PRO A 550 5.16 -16.83 7.77
C PRO A 550 3.73 -16.31 7.78
N ASP A 551 3.50 -15.24 7.02
CA ASP A 551 2.16 -14.72 6.75
C ASP A 551 1.57 -15.27 5.43
N GLN A 552 0.37 -14.84 5.11
CA GLN A 552 -0.35 -15.24 3.89
C GLN A 552 0.44 -14.95 2.60
N ARG A 553 1.24 -13.89 2.56
CA ARG A 553 2.00 -13.49 1.37
C ARG A 553 3.20 -14.40 1.14
N VAL A 554 3.87 -14.80 2.21
CA VAL A 554 4.95 -15.80 2.16
C VAL A 554 4.42 -17.14 1.65
N PHE A 555 3.25 -17.59 2.14
CA PHE A 555 2.62 -18.82 1.67
C PHE A 555 2.27 -18.75 0.18
N ASN A 556 1.71 -17.64 -0.29
CA ASN A 556 1.44 -17.43 -1.71
C ASN A 556 2.73 -17.53 -2.56
N ALA A 557 3.81 -16.86 -2.13
CA ALA A 557 5.09 -16.89 -2.84
C ALA A 557 5.66 -18.32 -2.94
N ILE A 558 5.66 -19.07 -1.84
CA ILE A 558 6.29 -20.38 -1.77
C ILE A 558 5.46 -21.48 -2.45
N LEU A 559 4.13 -21.38 -2.41
CA LEU A 559 3.24 -22.29 -3.14
C LEU A 559 3.34 -22.07 -4.65
N ASN A 560 3.51 -20.81 -5.09
CA ASN A 560 3.81 -20.51 -6.48
C ASN A 560 5.20 -21.05 -6.90
N ALA A 561 6.20 -21.00 -6.01
CA ALA A 561 7.48 -21.66 -6.25
C ALA A 561 7.31 -23.18 -6.44
N CYS A 562 6.54 -23.85 -5.58
CA CYS A 562 6.23 -25.28 -5.71
C CYS A 562 5.48 -25.61 -7.01
N SER A 563 4.55 -24.74 -7.39
CA SER A 563 3.80 -24.81 -8.65
C SER A 563 4.72 -24.74 -9.87
N ALA A 564 5.72 -23.84 -9.84
CA ALA A 564 6.70 -23.68 -10.93
C ALA A 564 7.60 -24.91 -11.10
N ILE A 565 8.07 -25.51 -10.01
CA ILE A 565 8.92 -26.73 -10.04
C ILE A 565 8.13 -28.04 -10.08
N HIS A 566 6.79 -27.98 -10.10
CA HIS A 566 5.88 -29.12 -10.10
C HIS A 566 6.10 -30.11 -8.93
N SER A 567 6.50 -29.58 -7.75
CA SER A 567 6.83 -30.40 -6.57
C SER A 567 5.61 -30.61 -5.66
N LEU A 568 4.85 -31.67 -5.93
CA LEU A 568 3.64 -32.01 -5.18
C LEU A 568 3.92 -32.32 -3.69
N ASN A 569 5.04 -32.99 -3.39
CA ASN A 569 5.34 -33.43 -2.03
C ASN A 569 5.63 -32.25 -1.11
N ILE A 570 6.48 -31.32 -1.55
CA ILE A 570 6.80 -30.11 -0.80
C ILE A 570 5.55 -29.23 -0.67
N GLY A 571 4.75 -29.10 -1.72
CA GLY A 571 3.47 -28.39 -1.67
C GLY A 571 2.50 -28.95 -0.60
N LYS A 572 2.46 -30.28 -0.41
CA LYS A 572 1.66 -30.92 0.65
C LYS A 572 2.21 -30.65 2.05
N GLU A 573 3.53 -30.64 2.23
CA GLU A 573 4.16 -30.28 3.51
C GLU A 573 3.81 -28.83 3.90
N ILE A 574 3.93 -27.91 2.95
CA ILE A 574 3.60 -26.49 3.15
C ILE A 574 2.12 -26.30 3.42
N HIS A 575 1.24 -27.03 2.71
CA HIS A 575 -0.21 -27.02 2.99
C HIS A 575 -0.50 -27.49 4.43
N GLY A 576 0.14 -28.58 4.89
CA GLY A 576 0.01 -29.06 6.26
C GLY A 576 0.50 -28.05 7.30
N TYR A 577 1.54 -27.27 6.98
CA TYR A 577 2.02 -26.19 7.85
C TYR A 577 1.05 -25.01 7.89
N ALA A 578 0.51 -24.57 6.74
CA ALA A 578 -0.51 -23.52 6.66
C ALA A 578 -1.78 -23.89 7.47
N HIS A 579 -2.19 -25.16 7.40
CA HIS A 579 -3.31 -25.69 8.19
C HIS A 579 -3.08 -25.54 9.70
N ARG A 580 -1.88 -25.87 10.19
CA ARG A 580 -1.54 -25.71 11.62
C ARG A 580 -1.56 -24.26 12.10
N LEU A 581 -1.35 -23.30 11.20
CA LEU A 581 -1.42 -21.87 11.50
C LEU A 581 -2.84 -21.30 11.35
N GLY A 582 -3.83 -22.13 10.97
CA GLY A 582 -5.22 -21.70 10.76
C GLY A 582 -5.43 -20.83 9.52
N LEU A 583 -4.51 -20.87 8.55
CA LEU A 583 -4.54 -20.02 7.35
C LEU A 583 -5.30 -20.65 6.17
N GLU A 584 -5.90 -21.83 6.33
CA GLU A 584 -6.58 -22.55 5.23
C GLU A 584 -7.83 -21.85 4.67
N ASN A 585 -8.50 -21.04 5.49
CA ASN A 585 -9.71 -20.32 5.11
C ASN A 585 -9.41 -18.96 4.47
N GLU A 586 -8.13 -18.55 4.45
CA GLU A 586 -7.70 -17.31 3.85
C GLU A 586 -7.67 -17.45 2.33
N THR A 587 -8.43 -16.61 1.63
CA THR A 587 -8.61 -16.69 0.17
C THR A 587 -7.28 -16.66 -0.58
N VAL A 588 -6.31 -15.85 -0.13
CA VAL A 588 -4.99 -15.73 -0.76
C VAL A 588 -4.22 -17.06 -0.74
N VAL A 589 -4.22 -17.76 0.40
CA VAL A 589 -3.52 -19.04 0.55
C VAL A 589 -4.27 -20.15 -0.17
N GLY A 590 -5.59 -20.17 -0.05
CA GLY A 590 -6.47 -21.11 -0.77
C GLY A 590 -6.29 -21.06 -2.28
N ASN A 591 -6.24 -19.86 -2.84
CA ASN A 591 -6.00 -19.61 -4.27
C ASN A 591 -4.63 -20.14 -4.71
N ALA A 592 -3.58 -19.88 -3.94
CA ALA A 592 -2.24 -20.38 -4.21
C ALA A 592 -2.16 -21.92 -4.14
N LEU A 593 -2.88 -22.54 -3.20
CA LEU A 593 -2.99 -24.00 -3.07
C LEU A 593 -3.70 -24.63 -4.27
N ILE A 594 -4.80 -24.05 -4.74
CA ILE A 594 -5.52 -24.52 -5.94
C ILE A 594 -4.60 -24.48 -7.15
N ASN A 595 -3.89 -23.38 -7.36
CA ASN A 595 -2.92 -23.24 -8.46
C ASN A 595 -1.79 -24.29 -8.34
N MET A 596 -1.20 -24.46 -7.16
CA MET A 596 -0.14 -25.44 -6.92
C MET A 596 -0.60 -26.88 -7.20
N TYR A 597 -1.74 -27.30 -6.63
CA TYR A 597 -2.27 -28.64 -6.88
C TYR A 597 -2.68 -28.85 -8.33
N SER A 598 -3.20 -27.82 -9.00
CA SER A 598 -3.60 -27.88 -10.41
C SER A 598 -2.42 -28.09 -11.33
N LYS A 599 -1.32 -27.33 -11.15
CA LYS A 599 -0.09 -27.51 -11.92
C LYS A 599 0.65 -28.81 -11.59
N CYS A 600 0.54 -29.30 -10.35
CA CYS A 600 1.09 -30.60 -9.95
C CYS A 600 0.17 -31.79 -10.31
N SER A 601 -0.82 -31.60 -11.19
CA SER A 601 -1.77 -32.62 -11.67
C SER A 601 -2.59 -33.33 -10.57
N SER A 602 -2.65 -32.79 -9.34
CA SER A 602 -3.40 -33.34 -8.21
C SER A 602 -4.78 -32.67 -8.11
N LEU A 603 -5.58 -32.78 -9.17
CA LEU A 603 -6.84 -32.05 -9.34
C LEU A 603 -7.89 -32.37 -8.28
N LYS A 604 -7.87 -33.59 -7.71
CA LYS A 604 -8.76 -33.95 -6.59
C LYS A 604 -8.49 -33.08 -5.36
N SER A 605 -7.21 -32.84 -5.05
CA SER A 605 -6.80 -31.95 -3.96
C SER A 605 -7.12 -30.49 -4.28
N ALA A 606 -6.88 -30.05 -5.52
CA ALA A 606 -7.26 -28.71 -5.96
C ALA A 606 -8.76 -28.46 -5.80
N ARG A 607 -9.60 -29.43 -6.21
CA ARG A 607 -11.05 -29.37 -6.06
C ARG A 607 -11.48 -29.34 -4.59
N MET A 608 -10.86 -30.16 -3.74
CA MET A 608 -11.16 -30.19 -2.31
C MET A 608 -10.87 -28.83 -1.65
N VAL A 609 -9.73 -28.21 -1.95
CA VAL A 609 -9.39 -26.86 -1.43
C VAL A 609 -10.40 -25.83 -1.94
N PHE A 610 -10.75 -25.86 -3.23
CA PHE A 610 -11.74 -24.98 -3.83
C PHE A 610 -13.12 -25.07 -3.17
N ASP A 611 -13.57 -26.28 -2.86
CA ASP A 611 -14.88 -26.49 -2.22
C ASP A 611 -14.91 -25.93 -0.79
N MET A 612 -13.79 -25.99 -0.08
CA MET A 612 -13.63 -25.48 1.30
C MET A 612 -13.53 -23.95 1.40
N LEU A 613 -13.30 -23.22 0.30
CA LEU A 613 -13.19 -21.76 0.35
C LEU A 613 -14.53 -21.10 0.77
N PRO A 614 -14.51 -20.18 1.75
CA PRO A 614 -15.71 -19.45 2.19
C PRO A 614 -16.35 -18.63 1.07
N GLN A 615 -15.50 -18.02 0.24
CA GLN A 615 -15.89 -17.27 -0.95
C GLN A 615 -15.04 -17.75 -2.12
N LYS A 616 -15.70 -18.19 -3.19
CA LYS A 616 -15.07 -18.59 -4.44
C LYS A 616 -14.96 -17.33 -5.29
N ASP A 617 -13.77 -16.78 -5.39
CA ASP A 617 -13.51 -15.63 -6.23
C ASP A 617 -13.21 -16.05 -7.68
N GLU A 618 -13.10 -15.05 -8.56
CA GLU A 618 -12.77 -15.25 -9.96
C GLU A 618 -11.46 -16.01 -10.14
N PHE A 619 -10.42 -15.69 -9.36
CA PHE A 619 -9.10 -16.30 -9.47
C PHE A 619 -9.11 -17.80 -9.13
N ALA A 620 -9.80 -18.21 -8.07
CA ALA A 620 -9.95 -19.61 -7.69
C ALA A 620 -10.59 -20.44 -8.82
N CYS A 621 -11.62 -19.88 -9.45
CA CYS A 621 -12.34 -20.52 -10.54
C CYS A 621 -11.45 -20.61 -11.79
N SER A 622 -10.82 -19.50 -12.19
CA SER A 622 -9.90 -19.44 -13.34
C SER A 622 -8.75 -20.43 -13.20
N SER A 623 -8.14 -20.51 -12.01
CA SER A 623 -7.04 -21.44 -11.72
C SER A 623 -7.48 -22.89 -11.88
N LEU A 624 -8.67 -23.24 -11.38
CA LEU A 624 -9.18 -24.61 -11.45
C LEU A 624 -9.69 -24.97 -12.86
N VAL A 625 -10.31 -24.03 -13.58
CA VAL A 625 -10.69 -24.20 -15.00
C VAL A 625 -9.45 -24.48 -15.85
N SER A 626 -8.39 -23.67 -15.68
CA SER A 626 -7.14 -23.89 -16.41
C SER A 626 -6.48 -25.21 -16.00
N GLY A 627 -6.51 -25.55 -14.71
CA GLY A 627 -6.06 -26.85 -14.21
C GLY A 627 -6.76 -28.03 -14.89
N TYR A 628 -8.08 -28.01 -14.99
CA TYR A 628 -8.84 -29.04 -15.71
C TYR A 628 -8.52 -29.06 -17.20
N ALA A 629 -8.45 -27.88 -17.84
CA ALA A 629 -8.16 -27.74 -19.25
C ALA A 629 -6.79 -28.34 -19.63
N GLN A 630 -5.73 -27.98 -18.90
CA GLN A 630 -4.36 -28.42 -19.16
C GLN A 630 -4.16 -29.93 -18.94
N ASN A 631 -4.93 -30.53 -18.03
CA ASN A 631 -4.86 -31.96 -17.73
C ASN A 631 -5.89 -32.80 -18.52
N GLY A 632 -6.62 -32.23 -19.48
CA GLY A 632 -7.54 -32.95 -20.35
C GLY A 632 -8.92 -33.28 -19.75
N TYR A 633 -9.27 -32.70 -18.60
CA TYR A 633 -10.59 -32.87 -17.96
C TYR A 633 -11.62 -31.91 -18.58
N ILE A 634 -11.95 -32.21 -19.84
CA ILE A 634 -12.77 -31.36 -20.71
C ILE A 634 -14.14 -31.03 -20.09
N LYS A 635 -14.81 -32.04 -19.53
CA LYS A 635 -16.18 -31.89 -19.02
C LYS A 635 -16.20 -31.01 -17.77
N GLU A 636 -15.28 -31.24 -16.86
CA GLU A 636 -15.14 -30.51 -15.60
C GLU A 636 -14.78 -29.03 -15.85
N ALA A 637 -13.89 -28.76 -16.81
CA ALA A 637 -13.54 -27.40 -17.23
C ALA A 637 -14.77 -26.62 -17.75
N LEU A 638 -15.55 -27.24 -18.63
CA LEU A 638 -16.75 -26.61 -19.22
C LEU A 638 -17.87 -26.42 -18.19
N LEU A 639 -18.09 -27.38 -17.29
CA LEU A 639 -19.09 -27.25 -16.23
C LEU A 639 -18.75 -26.11 -15.27
N LEU A 640 -17.50 -26.05 -14.81
CA LEU A 640 -17.07 -24.97 -13.91
C LEU A 640 -17.15 -23.61 -14.60
N PHE A 641 -16.74 -23.51 -15.87
CA PHE A 641 -16.89 -22.27 -16.64
C PHE A 641 -18.36 -21.86 -16.79
N HIS A 642 -19.25 -22.82 -17.06
CA HIS A 642 -20.69 -22.55 -17.11
C HIS A 642 -21.24 -22.03 -15.76
N ASP A 643 -20.78 -22.57 -14.64
CA ASP A 643 -21.15 -22.07 -13.31
C ASP A 643 -20.63 -20.64 -13.06
N MET A 644 -19.43 -20.30 -13.55
CA MET A 644 -18.93 -18.91 -13.54
C MET A 644 -19.86 -17.98 -14.33
N LEU A 645 -20.33 -18.42 -15.50
CA LEU A 645 -21.23 -17.64 -16.36
C LEU A 645 -22.61 -17.40 -15.73
N ILE A 646 -23.17 -18.40 -15.04
CA ILE A 646 -24.47 -18.26 -14.36
C ILE A 646 -24.36 -17.34 -13.14
N SER A 647 -23.22 -17.35 -12.46
CA SER A 647 -22.98 -16.57 -11.25
C SER A 647 -22.59 -15.11 -11.52
N ASP A 648 -22.62 -14.67 -12.79
CA ASP A 648 -22.16 -13.35 -13.27
C ASP A 648 -20.75 -12.99 -12.76
N MET A 649 -19.89 -14.00 -12.62
CA MET A 649 -18.50 -13.78 -12.24
C MET A 649 -17.70 -13.35 -13.47
N GLY A 650 -16.76 -12.43 -13.25
CA GLY A 650 -15.74 -12.09 -14.24
C GLY A 650 -14.94 -13.32 -14.65
N PHE A 651 -14.35 -13.24 -15.84
CA PHE A 651 -13.31 -14.17 -16.27
C PHE A 651 -12.28 -13.41 -17.10
N ASP A 652 -11.03 -13.85 -17.01
CA ASP A 652 -9.91 -13.25 -17.71
C ASP A 652 -9.66 -13.88 -19.10
N SER A 653 -8.76 -13.26 -19.86
CA SER A 653 -8.34 -13.73 -21.18
C SER A 653 -7.70 -15.12 -21.15
N PHE A 654 -7.08 -15.48 -20.03
CA PHE A 654 -6.43 -16.77 -19.82
C PHE A 654 -7.44 -17.92 -19.64
N THR A 655 -8.52 -17.67 -18.91
CA THR A 655 -9.64 -18.61 -18.73
C THR A 655 -10.32 -18.89 -20.06
N LEU A 656 -10.62 -17.83 -20.84
CA LEU A 656 -11.17 -17.98 -22.19
C LEU A 656 -10.25 -18.79 -23.11
N SER A 657 -8.95 -18.50 -23.08
CA SER A 657 -7.96 -19.24 -23.88
C SER A 657 -7.90 -20.72 -23.49
N SER A 658 -7.94 -21.01 -22.18
CA SER A 658 -8.00 -22.38 -21.66
C SER A 658 -9.26 -23.12 -22.14
N ILE A 659 -10.42 -22.46 -22.11
CA ILE A 659 -11.69 -23.02 -22.59
C ILE A 659 -11.71 -23.20 -24.11
N LEU A 660 -11.15 -22.27 -24.88
CA LEU A 660 -10.98 -22.42 -26.33
C LEU A 660 -10.09 -23.62 -26.67
N GLY A 661 -9.02 -23.84 -25.91
CA GLY A 661 -8.18 -25.03 -26.03
C GLY A 661 -8.96 -26.34 -25.79
N VAL A 662 -9.82 -26.36 -24.77
CA VAL A 662 -10.73 -27.48 -24.48
C VAL A 662 -11.74 -27.70 -25.61
N ILE A 663 -12.35 -26.62 -26.12
CA ILE A 663 -13.33 -26.68 -27.22
C ILE A 663 -12.67 -27.16 -28.52
N ALA A 664 -11.42 -26.76 -28.77
CA ALA A 664 -10.64 -27.23 -29.91
C ALA A 664 -10.43 -28.75 -29.88
N LEU A 665 -10.33 -29.36 -28.69
CA LEU A 665 -10.21 -30.82 -28.52
C LEU A 665 -11.55 -31.55 -28.67
N LEU A 666 -12.68 -30.90 -28.37
CA LEU A 666 -14.02 -31.48 -28.53
C LEU A 666 -14.43 -31.69 -30.00
N ASN A 667 -13.79 -30.97 -30.93
CA ASN A 667 -14.12 -30.97 -32.35
C ASN A 667 -15.62 -30.74 -32.63
N ARG A 668 -16.25 -29.82 -31.87
CA ARG A 668 -17.67 -29.42 -32.01
C ARG A 668 -17.75 -27.95 -32.44
N PRO A 669 -17.80 -27.65 -33.76
CA PRO A 669 -17.76 -26.28 -34.26
C PRO A 669 -18.86 -25.35 -33.71
N SER A 670 -20.05 -25.89 -33.42
CA SER A 670 -21.18 -25.11 -32.90
C SER A 670 -20.94 -24.47 -31.53
N ILE A 671 -20.15 -25.11 -30.67
CA ILE A 671 -19.81 -24.56 -29.34
C ILE A 671 -18.72 -23.50 -29.50
N GLY A 672 -17.74 -23.74 -30.37
CA GLY A 672 -16.68 -22.79 -30.66
C GLY A 672 -17.19 -21.49 -31.29
N THR A 673 -18.14 -21.56 -32.23
CA THR A 673 -18.74 -20.36 -32.83
C THR A 673 -19.56 -19.56 -31.83
N GLN A 674 -20.27 -20.21 -30.90
CA GLN A 674 -20.95 -19.53 -29.80
C GLN A 674 -19.98 -18.78 -28.88
N MET A 675 -18.85 -19.42 -28.52
CA MET A 675 -17.83 -18.78 -27.71
C MET A 675 -17.14 -17.63 -28.45
N HIS A 676 -16.83 -17.79 -29.73
CA HIS A 676 -16.28 -16.71 -30.55
C HIS A 676 -17.25 -15.52 -30.65
N ALA A 677 -18.55 -15.75 -30.86
CA ALA A 677 -19.55 -14.68 -30.86
C ALA A 677 -19.61 -13.94 -29.51
N ARG A 678 -19.41 -14.65 -28.39
CA ARG A 678 -19.32 -14.03 -27.06
C ARG A 678 -18.04 -13.20 -26.90
N ILE A 679 -16.90 -13.70 -27.33
CA ILE A 679 -15.60 -12.99 -27.33
C ILE A 679 -15.71 -11.68 -28.13
N ALA A 680 -16.32 -11.73 -29.32
CA ALA A 680 -16.54 -10.56 -30.15
C ALA A 680 -17.45 -9.52 -29.48
N LYS A 681 -18.52 -9.95 -28.77
CA LYS A 681 -19.38 -9.05 -27.98
C LYS A 681 -18.65 -8.37 -26.82
N LEU A 682 -17.63 -9.00 -26.28
CA LEU A 682 -16.78 -8.45 -25.22
C LEU A 682 -15.65 -7.56 -25.77
N GLY A 683 -15.47 -7.48 -27.10
CA GLY A 683 -14.37 -6.74 -27.73
C GLY A 683 -12.98 -7.36 -27.49
N LEU A 684 -12.93 -8.67 -27.20
CA LEU A 684 -11.71 -9.40 -26.83
C LEU A 684 -11.06 -10.14 -28.01
N ASP A 685 -11.62 -10.05 -29.20
CA ASP A 685 -11.16 -10.65 -30.46
C ASP A 685 -9.83 -10.06 -30.94
N SER A 686 -9.53 -8.81 -30.58
CA SER A 686 -8.23 -8.16 -30.86
C SER A 686 -7.09 -8.61 -29.96
N HIS A 687 -7.38 -9.31 -28.85
CA HIS A 687 -6.40 -9.68 -27.83
C HIS A 687 -5.56 -10.88 -28.27
N VAL A 688 -4.23 -10.73 -28.25
CA VAL A 688 -3.23 -11.69 -28.77
C VAL A 688 -3.45 -13.14 -28.30
N SER A 689 -3.57 -13.37 -26.99
CA SER A 689 -3.74 -14.72 -26.41
C SER A 689 -5.05 -15.41 -26.83
N ILE A 690 -6.15 -14.66 -26.89
CA ILE A 690 -7.47 -15.17 -27.31
C ILE A 690 -7.46 -15.42 -28.81
N GLY A 691 -6.90 -14.50 -29.61
CA GLY A 691 -6.76 -14.63 -31.05
C GLY A 691 -5.97 -15.88 -31.44
N SER A 692 -4.81 -16.13 -30.84
CA SER A 692 -4.04 -17.38 -31.06
C SER A 692 -4.84 -18.63 -30.69
N SER A 693 -5.61 -18.59 -29.59
CA SER A 693 -6.46 -19.71 -29.17
C SER A 693 -7.62 -19.95 -30.16
N LEU A 694 -8.22 -18.89 -30.71
CA LEU A 694 -9.26 -18.97 -31.76
C LEU A 694 -8.70 -19.55 -33.06
N VAL A 695 -7.51 -19.10 -33.49
CA VAL A 695 -6.77 -19.64 -34.65
C VAL A 695 -6.56 -21.14 -34.47
N THR A 696 -6.05 -21.55 -33.30
CA THR A 696 -5.86 -22.98 -32.96
C THR A 696 -7.17 -23.76 -33.00
N MET A 697 -8.24 -23.21 -32.43
CA MET A 697 -9.57 -23.84 -32.41
C MET A 697 -10.10 -24.07 -33.82
N TYR A 698 -10.12 -23.04 -34.67
CA TYR A 698 -10.59 -23.16 -36.04
C TYR A 698 -9.71 -24.05 -36.91
N SER A 699 -8.39 -24.03 -36.68
CA SER A 699 -7.44 -24.93 -37.33
C SER A 699 -7.76 -26.39 -37.02
N LYS A 700 -8.04 -26.74 -35.74
CA LYS A 700 -8.46 -28.10 -35.36
C LYS A 700 -9.83 -28.50 -35.90
N PHE A 701 -10.73 -27.55 -36.09
CA PHE A 701 -12.04 -27.80 -36.72
C PHE A 701 -11.97 -27.97 -38.24
N GLY A 702 -10.79 -27.81 -38.85
CA GLY A 702 -10.65 -27.91 -40.31
C GLY A 702 -11.00 -26.62 -41.07
N SER A 703 -11.34 -25.51 -40.39
CA SER A 703 -11.71 -24.24 -41.04
C SER A 703 -10.54 -23.27 -41.13
N ILE A 704 -9.71 -23.42 -42.15
CA ILE A 704 -8.57 -22.53 -42.39
C ILE A 704 -8.97 -21.10 -42.78
N GLU A 705 -10.17 -20.91 -43.35
CA GLU A 705 -10.69 -19.59 -43.67
C GLU A 705 -11.01 -18.79 -42.41
N ASP A 706 -11.68 -19.41 -41.44
CA ASP A 706 -12.01 -18.75 -40.17
C ASP A 706 -10.77 -18.57 -39.30
N CYS A 707 -9.80 -19.48 -39.40
CA CYS A 707 -8.46 -19.30 -38.84
C CYS A 707 -7.80 -18.01 -39.36
N SER A 708 -7.86 -17.76 -40.68
CA SER A 708 -7.31 -16.52 -41.25
C SER A 708 -8.09 -15.27 -40.86
N LYS A 709 -9.42 -15.36 -40.73
CA LYS A 709 -10.23 -14.23 -40.25
C LYS A 709 -9.89 -13.87 -38.80
N ALA A 710 -9.79 -14.88 -37.93
CA ALA A 710 -9.44 -14.69 -36.52
C ALA A 710 -8.03 -14.08 -36.37
N PHE A 711 -7.06 -14.53 -37.18
CA PHE A 711 -5.71 -13.95 -37.17
C PHE A 711 -5.72 -12.46 -37.58
N ASN A 712 -6.49 -12.10 -38.61
CA ASN A 712 -6.56 -10.72 -39.10
C ASN A 712 -7.27 -9.75 -38.15
N GLN A 713 -7.96 -10.24 -37.12
CA GLN A 713 -8.59 -9.40 -36.08
C GLN A 713 -7.61 -9.01 -34.97
N ILE A 714 -6.45 -9.65 -34.89
CA ILE A 714 -5.43 -9.40 -33.86
C ILE A 714 -4.73 -8.07 -34.17
N ALA A 715 -4.70 -7.15 -33.21
CA ALA A 715 -4.17 -5.80 -33.43
C ALA A 715 -2.65 -5.77 -33.62
N GLU A 716 -1.92 -6.43 -32.71
CA GLU A 716 -0.45 -6.53 -32.73
C GLU A 716 -0.04 -8.01 -32.52
N PRO A 717 0.00 -8.82 -33.59
CA PRO A 717 0.29 -10.24 -33.46
C PRO A 717 1.73 -10.48 -33.00
N ASP A 718 1.89 -11.19 -31.88
CA ASP A 718 3.18 -11.60 -31.35
C ASP A 718 3.72 -12.86 -32.05
N LEU A 719 4.91 -13.30 -31.65
CA LEU A 719 5.55 -14.50 -32.20
C LEU A 719 4.65 -15.75 -32.11
N ILE A 720 3.86 -15.88 -31.04
CA ILE A 720 2.97 -17.03 -30.84
C ILE A 720 1.85 -17.02 -31.88
N CYS A 721 1.23 -15.86 -32.12
CA CYS A 721 0.21 -15.70 -33.16
C CYS A 721 0.74 -16.08 -34.55
N TRP A 722 1.92 -15.56 -34.94
CA TRP A 722 2.54 -15.87 -36.23
C TRP A 722 2.86 -17.36 -36.37
N THR A 723 3.46 -17.96 -35.33
CA THR A 723 3.80 -19.39 -35.29
C THR A 723 2.56 -20.25 -35.42
N THR A 724 1.49 -19.92 -34.68
CA THR A 724 0.21 -20.64 -34.71
C THR A 724 -0.39 -20.62 -36.13
N MET A 725 -0.29 -19.48 -36.82
CA MET A 725 -0.81 -19.33 -38.18
C MET A 725 0.02 -20.11 -39.22
N ILE A 726 1.35 -20.09 -39.10
CA ILE A 726 2.27 -20.87 -39.94
C ILE A 726 2.00 -22.37 -39.78
N MET A 727 1.90 -22.85 -38.53
CA MET A 727 1.57 -24.24 -38.22
C MET A 727 0.19 -24.63 -38.77
N SER A 728 -0.80 -23.74 -38.64
CA SER A 728 -2.15 -23.98 -39.16
C SER A 728 -2.16 -24.12 -40.68
N TYR A 729 -1.44 -23.28 -41.42
CA TYR A 729 -1.30 -23.47 -42.87
C TYR A 729 -0.52 -24.74 -43.23
N ALA A 730 0.54 -25.08 -42.49
CA ALA A 730 1.32 -26.30 -42.72
C ALA A 730 0.46 -27.55 -42.56
N HIS A 731 -0.27 -27.69 -41.44
CA HIS A 731 -1.14 -28.84 -41.16
C HIS A 731 -2.29 -29.01 -42.16
N HIS A 732 -2.74 -27.91 -42.77
CA HIS A 732 -3.77 -27.93 -43.81
C HIS A 732 -3.21 -28.09 -45.23
N GLY A 733 -1.91 -28.39 -45.37
CA GLY A 733 -1.23 -28.59 -46.66
C GLY A 733 -1.06 -27.32 -47.49
N LYS A 734 -1.32 -26.14 -46.92
CA LYS A 734 -1.20 -24.83 -47.60
C LYS A 734 0.20 -24.22 -47.41
N GLY A 735 1.24 -24.98 -47.74
CA GLY A 735 2.61 -24.57 -47.43
C GLY A 735 3.05 -23.25 -48.08
N ALA A 736 2.52 -22.91 -49.28
CA ALA A 736 2.83 -21.62 -49.93
C ALA A 736 2.34 -20.42 -49.11
N GLU A 737 1.17 -20.54 -48.48
CA GLU A 737 0.64 -19.51 -47.58
C GLU A 737 1.43 -19.47 -46.27
N ALA A 738 1.87 -20.62 -45.73
CA ALA A 738 2.74 -20.67 -44.56
C ALA A 738 4.05 -19.88 -44.79
N PHE A 739 4.67 -20.01 -45.97
CA PHE A 739 5.85 -19.20 -46.33
C PHE A 739 5.54 -17.72 -46.48
N ARG A 740 4.39 -17.36 -47.05
CA ARG A 740 3.97 -15.96 -47.19
C ARG A 740 3.83 -15.30 -45.82
N VAL A 741 3.20 -15.99 -44.87
CA VAL A 741 3.08 -15.57 -43.47
C VAL A 741 4.45 -15.48 -42.79
N TYR A 742 5.32 -16.48 -42.94
CA TYR A 742 6.67 -16.47 -42.38
C TYR A 742 7.51 -15.29 -42.90
N LYS A 743 7.44 -15.00 -44.20
CA LYS A 743 8.12 -13.85 -44.80
C LYS A 743 7.57 -12.52 -44.28
N HIS A 744 6.26 -12.44 -44.04
CA HIS A 744 5.63 -11.25 -43.48
C HIS A 744 6.05 -11.01 -42.02
N MET A 745 6.02 -12.05 -41.18
CA MET A 745 6.52 -12.00 -39.80
C MET A 745 7.93 -11.41 -39.72
N ARG A 746 8.83 -11.85 -40.60
CA ARG A 746 10.20 -11.32 -40.67
C ARG A 746 10.29 -9.85 -41.09
N LYS A 747 9.37 -9.38 -41.94
CA LYS A 747 9.33 -7.96 -42.36
C LYS A 747 8.88 -7.04 -41.24
N GLU A 748 8.01 -7.54 -40.35
CA GLU A 748 7.59 -6.85 -39.13
C GLU A 748 8.68 -6.85 -38.04
N GLY A 749 9.87 -7.40 -38.33
CA GLY A 749 11.00 -7.44 -37.39
C GLY A 749 10.90 -8.53 -36.33
N ILE A 750 9.89 -9.39 -36.39
CA ILE A 750 9.71 -10.50 -35.44
C ILE A 750 10.64 -11.65 -35.83
N LYS A 751 11.47 -12.09 -34.88
CA LYS A 751 12.45 -13.16 -35.07
C LYS A 751 11.80 -14.53 -34.82
N PRO A 752 12.00 -15.52 -35.69
CA PRO A 752 11.54 -16.89 -35.44
C PRO A 752 12.22 -17.51 -34.21
N ASP A 753 11.48 -18.39 -33.55
CA ASP A 753 12.01 -19.33 -32.55
C ASP A 753 12.09 -20.76 -33.12
N SER A 754 12.52 -21.70 -32.29
CA SER A 754 12.59 -23.12 -32.64
C SER A 754 11.24 -23.68 -33.15
N VAL A 755 10.12 -23.32 -32.51
CA VAL A 755 8.80 -23.83 -32.89
C VAL A 755 8.35 -23.28 -34.24
N THR A 756 8.64 -22.02 -34.52
CA THR A 756 8.38 -21.39 -35.82
C THR A 756 9.07 -22.15 -36.95
N VAL A 757 10.35 -22.52 -36.74
CA VAL A 757 11.13 -23.24 -37.74
C VAL A 757 10.57 -24.66 -37.97
N VAL A 758 10.10 -25.35 -36.93
CA VAL A 758 9.37 -26.62 -37.08
C VAL A 758 8.16 -26.45 -38.01
N GLY A 759 7.37 -25.39 -37.84
CA GLY A 759 6.24 -25.10 -38.73
C GLY A 759 6.62 -24.84 -40.18
N VAL A 760 7.72 -24.11 -40.40
CA VAL A 760 8.26 -23.89 -41.75
C VAL A 760 8.76 -25.20 -42.37
N LEU A 761 9.49 -26.03 -41.62
CA LEU A 761 9.98 -27.33 -42.10
C LEU A 761 8.83 -28.31 -42.37
N SER A 762 7.77 -28.29 -41.56
CA SER A 762 6.55 -29.06 -41.82
C SER A 762 5.87 -28.59 -43.11
N ALA A 763 5.83 -27.28 -43.38
CA ALA A 763 5.32 -26.74 -44.64
C ALA A 763 6.20 -27.19 -45.83
N CYS A 764 7.54 -27.21 -45.69
CA CYS A 764 8.45 -27.77 -46.69
C CYS A 764 8.11 -29.24 -46.95
N SER A 765 7.91 -30.05 -45.90
CA SER A 765 7.57 -31.48 -46.00
C SER A 765 6.32 -31.71 -46.83
N HIS A 766 5.26 -30.94 -46.59
CA HIS A 766 4.00 -31.07 -47.32
C HIS A 766 4.09 -30.65 -48.80
N ILE A 767 5.01 -29.75 -49.17
CA ILE A 767 5.22 -29.32 -50.57
C ILE A 767 6.29 -30.16 -51.28
N GLY A 768 7.24 -30.75 -50.53
CA GLY A 768 8.40 -31.46 -51.08
C GLY A 768 9.60 -30.56 -51.40
N LEU A 769 9.74 -29.41 -50.73
CA LEU A 769 10.84 -28.45 -50.94
C LEU A 769 12.08 -28.81 -50.13
N VAL A 770 12.87 -29.76 -50.64
CA VAL A 770 14.04 -30.32 -49.92
C VAL A 770 15.15 -29.29 -49.70
N GLU A 771 15.53 -28.55 -50.74
CA GLU A 771 16.67 -27.61 -50.67
C GLU A 771 16.36 -26.42 -49.74
N GLU A 772 15.14 -25.88 -49.82
CA GLU A 772 14.68 -24.80 -48.95
C GLU A 772 14.62 -25.24 -47.48
N ALA A 773 14.25 -26.50 -47.20
CA ALA A 773 14.26 -27.03 -45.84
C ALA A 773 15.68 -27.12 -45.26
N TYR A 774 16.65 -27.60 -46.04
CA TYR A 774 18.06 -27.57 -45.63
C TYR A 774 18.54 -26.13 -45.38
N SER A 775 18.19 -25.19 -46.25
CA SER A 775 18.53 -23.77 -46.06
C SER A 775 17.96 -23.22 -44.74
N HIS A 776 16.70 -23.53 -44.43
CA HIS A 776 16.08 -23.09 -43.18
C HIS A 776 16.72 -23.74 -41.94
N LEU A 777 17.05 -25.03 -41.99
CA LEU A 777 17.74 -25.76 -40.93
C LEU A 777 19.16 -25.22 -40.64
N HIS A 778 19.89 -24.76 -41.66
CA HIS A 778 21.19 -24.11 -41.45
C HIS A 778 21.01 -22.68 -40.93
N SER A 779 20.06 -21.94 -41.50
CA SER A 779 19.81 -20.55 -41.13
C SER A 779 19.40 -20.37 -39.67
N MET A 780 18.72 -21.35 -39.07
CA MET A 780 18.33 -21.30 -37.65
C MET A 780 19.55 -21.26 -36.71
N ALA A 781 20.60 -22.00 -37.02
CA ALA A 781 21.84 -21.99 -36.25
C ALA A 781 22.67 -20.72 -36.53
N GLU A 782 22.90 -20.39 -37.79
CA GLU A 782 23.82 -19.31 -38.18
C GLU A 782 23.26 -17.90 -37.92
N ASN A 783 22.01 -17.65 -38.29
CA ASN A 783 21.44 -16.29 -38.25
C ASN A 783 20.68 -16.00 -36.95
N TYR A 784 20.20 -17.04 -36.26
CA TYR A 784 19.33 -16.91 -35.09
C TYR A 784 19.93 -17.51 -33.82
N GLY A 785 21.04 -18.27 -33.90
CA GLY A 785 21.66 -18.91 -32.74
C GLY A 785 20.79 -20.01 -32.11
N ILE A 786 19.88 -20.61 -32.90
CA ILE A 786 18.96 -21.66 -32.45
C ILE A 786 19.54 -23.00 -32.88
N GLU A 787 19.89 -23.85 -31.92
CA GLU A 787 20.38 -25.20 -32.20
C GLU A 787 19.25 -26.13 -32.66
N PRO A 788 19.42 -26.89 -33.76
CA PRO A 788 18.40 -27.85 -34.19
C PRO A 788 18.21 -28.99 -33.18
N GLY A 789 17.02 -29.06 -32.57
CA GLY A 789 16.56 -30.21 -31.78
C GLY A 789 15.88 -31.31 -32.59
N CYS A 790 15.47 -32.40 -31.92
CA CYS A 790 14.89 -33.61 -32.53
C CYS A 790 13.67 -33.35 -33.43
N HIS A 791 12.80 -32.42 -33.06
CA HIS A 791 11.60 -32.10 -33.85
C HIS A 791 11.94 -31.52 -35.24
N HIS A 792 12.98 -30.69 -35.36
CA HIS A 792 13.41 -30.16 -36.67
C HIS A 792 13.95 -31.28 -37.56
N TYR A 793 14.76 -32.16 -36.98
CA TYR A 793 15.29 -33.32 -37.68
C TYR A 793 14.20 -34.31 -38.09
N ALA A 794 13.20 -34.54 -37.24
CA ALA A 794 12.03 -35.34 -37.58
C ALA A 794 11.27 -34.76 -38.80
N CYS A 795 11.09 -33.44 -38.88
CA CYS A 795 10.49 -32.79 -40.06
C CYS A 795 11.34 -32.97 -41.33
N MET A 796 12.68 -32.91 -41.21
CA MET A 796 13.58 -33.17 -42.35
C MET A 796 13.51 -34.62 -42.83
N VAL A 797 13.41 -35.57 -41.89
CA VAL A 797 13.23 -37.00 -42.21
C VAL A 797 11.86 -37.23 -42.85
N ASP A 798 10.78 -36.63 -42.32
CA ASP A 798 9.43 -36.70 -42.93
C ASP A 798 9.45 -36.16 -44.36
N LEU A 799 10.09 -35.00 -44.59
CA LEU A 799 10.24 -34.39 -45.90
C LEU A 799 10.98 -35.30 -46.89
N LEU A 800 12.18 -35.76 -46.53
CA LEU A 800 12.97 -36.65 -47.39
C LEU A 800 12.21 -37.94 -47.71
N ALA A 801 11.49 -38.46 -46.72
CA ALA A 801 10.73 -39.67 -46.87
C ALA A 801 9.50 -39.47 -47.76
N ARG A 802 8.71 -38.40 -47.58
CA ARG A 802 7.61 -38.02 -48.47
C ARG A 802 8.04 -37.74 -49.91
N SER A 803 9.25 -37.22 -50.11
CA SER A 803 9.87 -37.06 -51.43
C SER A 803 10.42 -38.37 -52.02
N GLY A 804 10.24 -39.52 -51.35
CA GLY A 804 10.71 -40.84 -51.79
C GLY A 804 12.22 -41.07 -51.63
N ARG A 805 12.96 -40.15 -51.00
CA ARG A 805 14.43 -40.18 -50.85
C ARG A 805 14.85 -40.97 -49.60
N LEU A 806 14.34 -42.19 -49.41
CA LEU A 806 14.53 -42.98 -48.17
C LEU A 806 16.00 -43.27 -47.81
N LYS A 807 16.86 -43.59 -48.80
CA LYS A 807 18.30 -43.80 -48.56
C LYS A 807 19.02 -42.53 -48.11
N GLU A 808 18.49 -41.38 -48.47
CA GLU A 808 19.01 -40.11 -48.00
C GLU A 808 18.50 -39.79 -46.61
N ALA A 809 17.23 -40.09 -46.30
CA ALA A 809 16.71 -39.99 -44.95
C ALA A 809 17.53 -40.84 -43.96
N GLU A 810 17.90 -42.07 -44.33
CA GLU A 810 18.80 -42.93 -43.53
C GLU A 810 20.19 -42.31 -43.32
N ARG A 811 20.82 -41.83 -44.40
CA ARG A 811 22.13 -41.15 -44.30
C ARG A 811 22.05 -39.88 -43.45
N PHE A 812 20.97 -39.12 -43.60
CA PHE A 812 20.73 -37.91 -42.85
C PHE A 812 20.67 -38.22 -41.35
N ILE A 813 19.87 -39.21 -40.93
CA ILE A 813 19.77 -39.65 -39.53
C ILE A 813 21.15 -40.02 -38.97
N ASN A 814 21.95 -40.78 -39.72
CA ASN A 814 23.29 -41.18 -39.28
C ASN A 814 24.29 -40.01 -39.21
N SER A 815 24.00 -38.87 -39.84
CA SER A 815 24.87 -37.68 -39.88
C SER A 815 24.47 -36.58 -38.89
N MET A 816 23.37 -36.76 -38.14
CA MET A 816 22.88 -35.74 -37.21
C MET A 816 23.85 -35.59 -36.00
N PRO A 817 24.02 -34.37 -35.48
CA PRO A 817 24.88 -34.11 -34.31
C PRO A 817 24.24 -34.54 -32.98
N ILE A 818 22.98 -34.97 -32.99
CA ILE A 818 22.23 -35.44 -31.82
C ILE A 818 21.88 -36.93 -31.97
N GLU A 819 21.75 -37.64 -30.86
CA GLU A 819 21.26 -39.02 -30.88
C GLU A 819 19.80 -39.07 -31.38
N PRO A 820 19.48 -39.91 -32.38
CA PRO A 820 18.11 -39.97 -32.90
C PRO A 820 17.15 -40.64 -31.90
N ASP A 821 16.07 -39.93 -31.59
CA ASP A 821 15.04 -40.38 -30.64
C ASP A 821 13.95 -41.26 -31.30
N SER A 822 13.00 -41.75 -30.49
CA SER A 822 11.88 -42.58 -30.94
C SER A 822 11.05 -41.90 -32.04
N LEU A 823 10.89 -40.56 -31.97
CA LEU A 823 10.12 -39.77 -32.93
C LEU A 823 10.76 -39.81 -34.33
N ILE A 824 12.08 -39.62 -34.42
CA ILE A 824 12.79 -39.62 -35.71
C ILE A 824 12.72 -41.01 -36.36
N TRP A 825 12.99 -42.08 -35.61
CA TRP A 825 12.89 -43.45 -36.12
C TRP A 825 11.45 -43.84 -36.46
N GLY A 826 10.47 -43.39 -35.66
CA GLY A 826 9.05 -43.62 -35.92
C GLY A 826 8.54 -42.94 -37.19
N THR A 827 9.06 -41.73 -37.48
CA THR A 827 8.80 -41.01 -38.73
C THR A 827 9.34 -41.78 -39.94
N LEU A 828 10.59 -42.26 -39.87
CA LEU A 828 11.18 -43.08 -40.94
C LEU A 828 10.42 -44.40 -41.12
N LEU A 829 10.03 -45.06 -40.02
CA LEU A 829 9.24 -46.31 -40.05
C LEU A 829 7.92 -46.13 -40.78
N SER A 830 7.21 -45.04 -40.46
CA SER A 830 5.93 -44.70 -41.10
C SER A 830 6.09 -44.53 -42.60
N ALA A 831 7.16 -43.88 -43.05
CA ALA A 831 7.41 -43.69 -44.47
C ALA A 831 7.90 -44.97 -45.18
N CYS A 832 8.70 -45.82 -44.51
CA CYS A 832 9.10 -47.12 -45.06
C CYS A 832 7.90 -48.02 -45.34
N LYS A 833 6.86 -47.94 -44.50
CA LYS A 833 5.58 -48.61 -44.73
C LYS A 833 4.87 -48.08 -45.99
N VAL A 834 4.84 -46.75 -46.18
CA VAL A 834 4.19 -46.12 -47.34
C VAL A 834 4.91 -46.45 -48.66
N HIS A 835 6.24 -46.46 -48.65
CA HIS A 835 7.06 -46.69 -49.85
C HIS A 835 7.51 -48.15 -50.04
N GLY A 836 7.08 -49.07 -49.18
CA GLY A 836 7.37 -50.51 -49.30
C GLY A 836 8.84 -50.89 -49.12
N ASN A 837 9.63 -50.13 -48.34
CA ASN A 837 11.04 -50.46 -48.07
C ASN A 837 11.17 -51.30 -46.80
N PHE A 838 11.15 -52.62 -46.98
CA PHE A 838 11.07 -53.58 -45.88
C PHE A 838 12.30 -53.62 -44.97
N GLU A 839 13.51 -53.59 -45.54
CA GLU A 839 14.76 -53.67 -44.76
C GLU A 839 14.94 -52.44 -43.87
N LEU A 840 14.74 -51.25 -44.42
CA LEU A 840 14.85 -50.01 -43.66
C LEU A 840 13.71 -49.86 -42.63
N GLY A 841 12.50 -50.34 -42.98
CA GLY A 841 11.38 -50.39 -42.05
C GLY A 841 11.63 -51.34 -40.87
N LYS A 842 12.28 -52.49 -41.09
CA LYS A 842 12.67 -53.41 -40.02
C LYS A 842 13.70 -52.79 -39.07
N LEU A 843 14.70 -52.08 -39.62
CA LEU A 843 15.69 -51.36 -38.82
C LEU A 843 15.03 -50.27 -37.97
N ALA A 844 14.21 -49.41 -38.59
CA ALA A 844 13.55 -48.30 -37.91
C ALA A 844 12.63 -48.80 -36.79
N ALA A 845 11.84 -49.87 -37.02
CA ALA A 845 10.98 -50.44 -35.98
C ALA A 845 11.76 -50.99 -34.79
N LYS A 846 12.88 -51.70 -35.04
CA LYS A 846 13.74 -52.19 -33.95
C LYS A 846 14.30 -51.05 -33.12
N LYS A 847 14.74 -49.96 -33.76
CA LYS A 847 15.25 -48.77 -33.07
C LYS A 847 14.18 -48.10 -32.20
N VAL A 848 12.95 -47.98 -32.69
CA VAL A 848 11.82 -47.48 -31.87
C VAL A 848 11.55 -48.41 -30.69
N MET A 849 11.58 -49.72 -30.88
CA MET A 849 11.35 -50.70 -29.80
C MET A 849 12.47 -50.71 -28.74
N GLU A 850 13.72 -50.43 -29.13
CA GLU A 850 14.86 -50.28 -28.21
C GLU A 850 14.71 -49.02 -27.34
N LEU A 851 14.27 -47.90 -27.94
CA LEU A 851 14.12 -46.61 -27.26
C LEU A 851 12.82 -46.53 -26.43
N GLU A 852 11.73 -47.10 -26.94
CA GLU A 852 10.42 -47.12 -26.28
C GLU A 852 9.79 -48.53 -26.35
N PRO A 853 10.17 -49.43 -25.41
CA PRO A 853 9.67 -50.81 -25.40
C PRO A 853 8.14 -50.95 -25.28
N SER A 854 7.46 -49.92 -24.78
CA SER A 854 6.00 -49.85 -24.62
C SER A 854 5.24 -49.36 -25.86
N ASN A 855 5.93 -48.95 -26.92
CA ASN A 855 5.29 -48.36 -28.11
C ASN A 855 4.59 -49.41 -28.98
N ALA A 856 3.29 -49.62 -28.76
CA ALA A 856 2.46 -50.58 -29.51
C ALA A 856 2.50 -50.35 -31.04
N GLY A 857 2.63 -49.09 -31.48
CA GLY A 857 2.65 -48.72 -32.89
C GLY A 857 3.83 -49.31 -33.66
N ALA A 858 5.01 -49.38 -33.02
CA ALA A 858 6.22 -49.95 -33.62
C ALA A 858 6.10 -51.46 -33.85
N TYR A 859 5.62 -52.22 -32.85
CA TYR A 859 5.37 -53.67 -32.97
C TYR A 859 4.32 -53.97 -34.04
N VAL A 860 3.22 -53.21 -34.07
CA VAL A 860 2.16 -53.38 -35.07
C VAL A 860 2.68 -53.04 -36.47
N SER A 861 3.45 -51.97 -36.61
CA SER A 861 4.02 -51.56 -37.90
C SER A 861 5.02 -52.59 -38.42
N LEU A 862 5.91 -53.11 -37.56
CA LEU A 862 6.84 -54.18 -37.91
C LEU A 862 6.12 -55.48 -38.29
N SER A 863 5.09 -55.85 -37.52
CA SER A 863 4.25 -57.01 -37.82
C SER A 863 3.55 -56.87 -39.18
N ASN A 864 3.09 -55.66 -39.54
CA ASN A 864 2.47 -55.43 -40.85
C ASN A 864 3.51 -55.51 -41.98
N ILE A 865 4.67 -54.88 -41.81
CA ILE A 865 5.79 -54.94 -42.77
C ILE A 865 6.21 -56.40 -43.02
N CYS A 866 6.33 -57.22 -41.98
CA CYS A 866 6.65 -58.65 -42.14
C CYS A 866 5.52 -59.45 -42.80
N ALA A 867 4.25 -59.10 -42.54
CA ALA A 867 3.10 -59.74 -43.20
C ALA A 867 3.05 -59.41 -44.70
N ASP A 868 3.36 -58.17 -45.09
CA ASP A 868 3.36 -57.70 -46.48
C ASP A 868 4.43 -58.43 -47.34
N VAL A 869 5.51 -58.94 -46.73
CA VAL A 869 6.56 -59.77 -47.38
C VAL A 869 6.26 -61.28 -47.28
N GLY A 870 5.25 -61.69 -46.51
CA GLY A 870 4.87 -63.10 -46.32
C GLY A 870 5.66 -63.86 -45.24
N TRP A 871 6.38 -63.17 -44.34
CA TRP A 871 7.16 -63.78 -43.26
C TRP A 871 6.31 -64.03 -42.00
N TRP A 872 5.38 -64.99 -42.09
CA TRP A 872 4.41 -65.28 -41.03
C TRP A 872 5.03 -65.75 -39.70
N ASP A 873 6.16 -66.45 -39.73
CA ASP A 873 6.85 -66.89 -38.51
C ASP A 873 7.36 -65.70 -37.67
N GLU A 874 7.90 -64.67 -38.34
CA GLU A 874 8.39 -63.46 -37.67
C GLU A 874 7.21 -62.61 -37.14
N VAL A 875 6.08 -62.59 -37.85
CA VAL A 875 4.83 -61.97 -37.38
C VAL A 875 4.35 -62.60 -36.07
N LEU A 876 4.34 -63.93 -35.98
CA LEU A 876 3.96 -64.65 -34.76
C LEU A 876 4.91 -64.34 -33.60
N LYS A 877 6.22 -64.28 -33.88
CA LYS A 877 7.25 -63.92 -32.90
C LYS A 877 7.07 -62.51 -32.34
N ILE A 878 6.84 -61.52 -33.21
CA ILE A 878 6.60 -60.12 -32.81
C ILE A 878 5.34 -60.01 -31.96
N ARG A 879 4.25 -60.69 -32.35
CA ARG A 879 2.99 -60.68 -31.57
C ARG A 879 3.13 -61.38 -30.22
N SER A 880 3.91 -62.46 -30.15
CA SER A 880 4.22 -63.13 -28.89
C SER A 880 5.05 -62.22 -27.97
N GLN A 881 6.02 -61.50 -28.52
CA GLN A 881 6.84 -60.53 -27.76
C GLN A 881 5.97 -59.38 -27.23
N MET A 882 5.08 -58.85 -28.07
CA MET A 882 4.12 -57.80 -27.70
C MET A 882 3.22 -58.24 -26.52
N ASN A 883 2.70 -59.48 -26.55
CA ASN A 883 1.94 -60.06 -25.45
C ASN A 883 2.77 -60.27 -24.17
N GLY A 884 4.02 -60.71 -24.31
CA GLY A 884 4.93 -60.98 -23.18
C GLY A 884 5.33 -59.72 -22.40
N ILE A 885 5.40 -58.55 -23.08
CA ILE A 885 5.72 -57.24 -22.47
C ILE A 885 4.44 -56.54 -21.97
N GLY A 886 3.25 -57.12 -22.20
CA GLY A 886 1.97 -56.54 -21.81
C GLY A 886 1.51 -55.36 -22.68
N VAL A 887 2.14 -55.16 -23.84
CA VAL A 887 1.78 -54.13 -24.80
C VAL A 887 0.51 -54.58 -25.52
N LYS A 888 -0.58 -53.82 -25.41
CA LYS A 888 -1.85 -54.13 -26.08
C LYS A 888 -2.07 -53.21 -27.27
N LYS A 889 -2.57 -53.78 -28.37
CA LYS A 889 -3.08 -52.97 -29.49
C LYS A 889 -4.39 -52.34 -29.03
N GLU A 890 -4.41 -51.03 -28.88
CA GLU A 890 -5.66 -50.31 -28.70
C GLU A 890 -6.43 -50.31 -30.03
N PRO A 891 -7.71 -50.74 -30.06
CA PRO A 891 -8.54 -50.57 -31.24
C PRO A 891 -8.68 -49.07 -31.51
N GLY A 892 -8.42 -48.64 -32.75
CA GLY A 892 -8.67 -47.26 -33.16
C GLY A 892 -10.17 -47.00 -33.24
N TRP A 893 -10.66 -45.98 -32.54
CA TRP A 893 -12.07 -45.55 -32.57
C TRP A 893 -12.12 -44.22 -33.29
N SER A 894 -12.88 -44.12 -34.39
CA SER A 894 -13.25 -42.83 -34.96
C SER A 894 -14.65 -42.46 -34.49
N PHE A 895 -14.79 -41.31 -33.82
CA PHE A 895 -16.09 -40.67 -33.66
C PHE A 895 -16.50 -40.07 -35.01
N LEU A 896 -17.07 -40.91 -35.88
CA LEU A 896 -17.88 -40.44 -37.00
C LEU A 896 -19.30 -40.16 -36.50
#